data_AF-A0A661KT12-F1
#
_entry.id   AF-A0A661KT12-F1
#
_cell.length_a   1.000
_cell.length_b   1.000
_cell.length_c   1.000
_cell.angle_alpha   90.00
_cell.angle_beta   90.00
_cell.angle_gamma   90.00
#
_symmetry.space_group_name_H-M   'P 1'
#
loop_
_entity.id
_entity.type
_entity.pdbx_description
1 polymer ?
#
loop_
_entity_poly.entity_id
_entity_poly.type
_entity_poly.pdbx_seq_one_letter_code
_entity_poly.pdbx_strand_id
1 'polypeptide(L)'
;MFLILGIGLSKKKKEIFSKFLKELSDVRVSFANSVKDISAMELDLIILDITGHKQDILFKEILHIKSRDKDIPIILWGDQKTPSQIVTNALESGATHFWPWPLDDSLLLSCLKSVLRERENYKRLIREKEHLTNLLRDKERLLDKSASELVQKQRELHCLYQIATLRDKPDVTLEEIAQGIVDIIPCATESTDRICVRIILGYNEFRSKNFRFTPWRYLSDVIINGEWGGSIEVYYFSKPETFQEKDLIDAISERLGRIGERFRTEESLQLESRNIKNILSSVRDLIYKVNEDYEIEYINPALEKEFGPINGRKCYEYFGKDQVCQDCNLYDVLKKKTLRREWHFKSKRKIYDVLDTPIRNPDGTISKLSILRDLTELKRAHRDLEEREQLYRTLTESVADGVVLVQNGKIIFANTAFTNIFEFNNPESVIGLKIEKIFDLDFHPLCKKLFDPLFVSNVNNKMEAMNWLMGVTNKGKKIWISINRNIITMRSRPAILATIRDVTEEVLWEKRMQEETEYFRKENIRLKSTIKERYRFGDIIGKSQAMQEIYELILKAANSDANVVILGESGTGKELVAKAIHSLSSRADKPFVAVNCGAIPEQLAESEFFGHRKGAFTGAHADKHGYLYVAHNGTLFLDEIGELDINIQVKFLRALETGEYSPVGDTKTYTSDFRLISATNKDLSQLVAMGKIREDFYYRISVIPIHIPPLRERKEDIPLLVEHFLKIYGKGRHKSTLSARYMDLLMNYDWPGNVRELQGMIQRYLTMGSFKFLSDNAPDLSEEGGDIHPQNLRQAVSEFEKKIILKTLHKNRWHKGKAASTLGIDPKTLYRKMKRYGIFS
;
A
#
# COMPACT_ATOMS: atom_id res chain seq x y z
N MET A 1 5.51 -92.41 108.46
CA MET A 1 5.94 -93.63 109.16
C MET A 1 7.19 -94.12 108.46
N PHE A 2 8.33 -94.09 109.15
CA PHE A 2 9.62 -94.47 108.58
C PHE A 2 9.80 -95.98 108.61
N LEU A 3 10.21 -96.58 107.49
CA LEU A 3 10.50 -98.01 107.39
C LEU A 3 12.02 -98.25 107.47
N ILE A 4 12.45 -98.96 108.52
CA ILE A 4 13.86 -99.34 108.72
C ILE A 4 14.01 -100.85 108.56
N LEU A 5 15.03 -101.28 107.81
CA LEU A 5 15.34 -102.70 107.65
C LEU A 5 16.70 -103.03 108.28
N GLY A 6 16.70 -103.90 109.29
CA GLY A 6 17.91 -104.44 109.91
C GLY A 6 18.30 -105.77 109.28
N ILE A 7 19.49 -105.87 108.67
CA ILE A 7 19.95 -107.04 107.93
C ILE A 7 21.11 -107.72 108.66
N GLY A 8 21.03 -109.04 108.84
CA GLY A 8 22.13 -109.85 109.40
C GLY A 8 22.34 -109.72 110.93
N LEU A 9 21.49 -108.94 111.62
CA LEU A 9 21.66 -108.64 113.04
C LEU A 9 21.57 -109.90 113.93
N SER A 10 22.53 -110.06 114.84
CA SER A 10 22.49 -111.10 115.87
C SER A 10 21.27 -110.97 116.79
N LYS A 11 20.82 -112.06 117.43
CA LYS A 11 19.61 -112.06 118.30
C LYS A 11 19.70 -110.98 119.41
N LYS A 12 20.88 -110.83 120.03
CA LYS A 12 21.14 -109.83 121.07
C LYS A 12 21.05 -108.39 120.53
N LYS A 13 21.57 -108.13 119.32
CA LYS A 13 21.45 -106.83 118.66
C LYS A 13 20.01 -106.53 118.21
N LYS A 14 19.28 -107.53 117.70
CA LYS A 14 17.86 -107.41 117.33
C LYS A 14 17.00 -107.03 118.54
N GLU A 15 17.21 -107.65 119.71
CA GLU A 15 16.47 -107.32 120.93
C GLU A 15 16.75 -105.89 121.39
N ILE A 16 18.02 -105.47 121.41
CA ILE A 16 18.41 -104.14 121.86
C ILE A 16 17.88 -103.08 120.91
N PHE A 17 18.05 -103.28 119.59
CA PHE A 17 17.52 -102.37 118.59
C PHE A 17 15.99 -102.28 118.65
N SER A 18 15.28 -103.42 118.77
CA SER A 18 13.82 -103.43 118.90
C SER A 18 13.32 -102.76 120.18
N LYS A 19 14.05 -102.91 121.30
CA LYS A 19 13.75 -102.20 122.55
C LYS A 19 13.92 -100.69 122.36
N PHE A 20 14.99 -100.28 121.69
CA PHE A 20 15.30 -98.87 121.41
C PHE A 20 14.23 -98.19 120.56
N LEU A 21 13.75 -98.89 119.53
CA LEU A 21 12.77 -98.35 118.58
C LEU A 21 11.38 -98.15 119.18
N LYS A 22 11.03 -98.83 120.28
CA LYS A 22 9.78 -98.57 121.00
C LYS A 22 9.69 -97.15 121.56
N GLU A 23 10.83 -96.47 121.73
CA GLU A 23 10.85 -95.07 122.20
C GLU A 23 10.59 -94.06 121.07
N LEU A 24 10.59 -94.49 119.80
CA LEU A 24 10.30 -93.64 118.65
C LEU A 24 8.90 -93.95 118.10
N SER A 25 7.95 -93.04 118.34
CA SER A 25 6.66 -93.06 117.65
C SER A 25 6.89 -92.89 116.14
N ASP A 26 6.23 -93.71 115.31
CA ASP A 26 6.27 -93.69 113.83
C ASP A 26 7.42 -94.38 113.09
N VAL A 27 8.13 -95.29 113.76
CA VAL A 27 9.14 -96.14 113.10
C VAL A 27 8.67 -97.60 113.06
N ARG A 28 8.63 -98.18 111.86
CA ARG A 28 8.36 -99.62 111.68
C ARG A 28 9.64 -100.31 111.25
N VAL A 29 10.04 -101.32 112.01
CA VAL A 29 11.29 -102.05 111.75
C VAL A 29 11.00 -103.48 111.36
N SER A 30 11.62 -103.87 110.25
CA SER A 30 11.65 -105.23 109.77
C SER A 30 13.08 -105.76 109.88
N PHE A 31 13.21 -107.08 110.03
CA PHE A 31 14.50 -107.73 110.06
C PHE A 31 14.60 -108.73 108.92
N ALA A 32 15.68 -108.66 108.15
CA ALA A 32 16.00 -109.63 107.12
C ALA A 32 17.31 -110.35 107.46
N ASN A 33 17.46 -111.57 106.96
CA ASN A 33 18.70 -112.32 107.13
C ASN A 33 19.66 -112.06 105.97
N SER A 34 19.16 -111.69 104.79
CA SER A 34 19.97 -111.35 103.62
C SER A 34 19.49 -110.08 102.91
N VAL A 35 20.41 -109.38 102.25
CA VAL A 35 20.12 -108.23 101.37
C VAL A 35 19.26 -108.62 100.16
N LYS A 36 19.23 -109.92 99.80
CA LYS A 36 18.35 -110.44 98.75
C LYS A 36 16.87 -110.37 99.12
N ASP A 37 16.55 -110.32 100.42
CA ASP A 37 15.18 -110.30 100.93
C ASP A 37 14.57 -108.88 100.92
N ILE A 38 15.28 -107.88 100.38
CA ILE A 38 14.74 -106.52 100.23
C ILE A 38 13.58 -106.57 99.24
N SER A 39 12.35 -106.62 99.76
CA SER A 39 11.11 -106.51 98.99
C SER A 39 10.93 -105.11 98.40
N ALA A 40 10.01 -104.94 97.46
CA ALA A 40 9.70 -103.68 96.77
C ALA A 40 9.04 -102.60 97.67
N MET A 41 9.30 -102.61 98.97
CA MET A 41 8.89 -101.55 99.89
C MET A 41 9.85 -100.36 99.78
N GLU A 42 9.31 -99.14 99.73
CA GLU A 42 10.11 -97.92 99.92
C GLU A 42 10.65 -97.92 101.36
N LEU A 43 11.94 -98.19 101.49
CA LEU A 43 12.64 -98.19 102.78
C LEU A 43 13.27 -96.82 103.02
N ASP A 44 13.16 -96.31 104.25
CA ASP A 44 13.69 -95.00 104.63
C ASP A 44 15.12 -95.08 105.18
N LEU A 45 15.54 -96.24 105.69
CA LEU A 45 16.87 -96.49 106.22
C LEU A 45 17.19 -97.99 106.22
N ILE A 46 18.43 -98.36 105.89
CA ILE A 46 18.90 -99.75 106.02
C ILE A 46 20.03 -99.80 107.04
N ILE A 47 19.99 -100.79 107.92
CA ILE A 47 21.03 -101.08 108.89
C ILE A 47 21.58 -102.47 108.60
N LEU A 48 22.88 -102.55 108.37
CA LEU A 48 23.54 -103.78 107.93
C LEU A 48 24.58 -104.20 108.97
N ASP A 49 24.37 -105.37 109.59
CA ASP A 49 25.33 -105.92 110.54
C ASP A 49 26.54 -106.48 109.79
N ILE A 50 27.72 -105.93 110.07
CA ILE A 50 28.96 -106.32 109.39
C ILE A 50 29.83 -107.26 110.23
N THR A 51 29.33 -107.70 111.38
CA THR A 51 30.12 -108.53 112.31
C THR A 51 30.41 -109.89 111.69
N GLY A 52 31.68 -110.17 111.39
CA GLY A 52 32.11 -111.42 110.77
C GLY A 52 31.93 -111.51 109.24
N HIS A 53 31.49 -110.44 108.57
CA HIS A 53 31.39 -110.40 107.12
C HIS A 53 32.77 -110.26 106.45
N LYS A 54 32.98 -110.97 105.33
CA LYS A 54 34.16 -110.75 104.46
C LYS A 54 33.94 -109.51 103.59
N GLN A 55 35.00 -108.73 103.37
CA GLN A 55 34.97 -107.41 102.71
C GLN A 55 34.28 -107.41 101.34
N ASP A 56 34.57 -108.41 100.49
CA ASP A 56 33.98 -108.52 99.14
C ASP A 56 32.45 -108.71 99.14
N ILE A 57 31.93 -109.40 100.16
CA ILE A 57 30.49 -109.67 100.29
C ILE A 57 29.77 -108.38 100.65
N LEU A 58 30.31 -107.64 101.63
CA LEU A 58 29.76 -106.37 102.10
C LEU A 58 29.69 -105.32 100.97
N PHE A 59 30.74 -105.22 100.15
CA PHE A 59 30.80 -104.27 99.03
C PHE A 59 29.69 -104.55 98.00
N LYS A 60 29.51 -105.82 97.63
CA LYS A 60 28.44 -106.23 96.70
C LYS A 60 27.06 -105.94 97.27
N GLU A 61 26.88 -106.15 98.58
CA GLU A 61 25.62 -105.86 99.27
C GLU A 61 25.27 -104.37 99.26
N ILE A 62 26.24 -103.49 99.56
CA ILE A 62 26.03 -102.03 99.54
C ILE A 62 25.73 -101.54 98.12
N LEU A 63 26.50 -101.98 97.12
CA LEU A 63 26.23 -101.63 95.72
C LEU A 63 24.86 -102.11 95.24
N HIS A 64 24.44 -103.31 95.65
CA HIS A 64 23.12 -103.82 95.30
C HIS A 64 22.01 -102.92 95.86
N ILE A 65 22.13 -102.50 97.11
CA ILE A 65 21.19 -101.57 97.74
C ILE A 65 21.18 -100.23 97.01
N LYS A 66 22.37 -99.64 96.77
CA LYS A 66 22.52 -98.34 96.09
C LYS A 66 22.11 -98.35 94.61
N SER A 67 22.11 -99.50 93.95
CA SER A 67 21.60 -99.62 92.58
C SER A 67 20.09 -99.44 92.48
N ARG A 68 19.34 -99.78 93.55
CA ARG A 68 17.88 -99.65 93.59
C ARG A 68 17.44 -98.27 94.01
N ASP A 69 18.08 -97.73 95.04
CA ASP A 69 17.89 -96.37 95.49
C ASP A 69 19.27 -95.78 95.81
N LYS A 70 19.75 -94.89 94.94
CA LYS A 70 21.08 -94.26 95.10
C LYS A 70 21.17 -93.46 96.39
N ASP A 71 20.05 -92.98 96.90
CA ASP A 71 20.02 -92.00 97.99
C ASP A 71 19.53 -92.61 99.31
N ILE A 72 19.26 -93.92 99.36
CA ILE A 72 18.92 -94.60 100.62
C ILE A 72 20.12 -94.57 101.59
N PRO A 73 19.95 -94.06 102.83
CA PRO A 73 21.00 -94.11 103.81
C PRO A 73 21.20 -95.56 104.30
N ILE A 74 22.47 -95.96 104.40
CA ILE A 74 22.89 -97.30 104.84
C ILE A 74 23.80 -97.13 106.05
N ILE A 75 23.41 -97.67 107.20
CA ILE A 75 24.21 -97.64 108.42
C ILE A 75 24.81 -99.01 108.65
N LEU A 76 26.12 -99.05 108.84
CA LEU A 76 26.86 -100.27 109.12
C LEU A 76 26.96 -100.48 110.62
N TRP A 77 26.67 -101.69 111.11
CA TRP A 77 26.75 -102.01 112.54
C TRP A 77 27.75 -103.16 112.77
N GLY A 78 28.92 -102.87 113.35
CA GLY A 78 29.99 -103.87 113.56
C GLY A 78 30.55 -103.85 114.98
N ASP A 79 31.41 -104.81 115.31
CA ASP A 79 32.16 -104.84 116.58
C ASP A 79 33.28 -103.77 116.57
N GLN A 80 33.71 -103.29 117.74
CA GLN A 80 34.85 -102.37 117.86
C GLN A 80 36.15 -102.95 117.27
N LYS A 81 36.28 -104.28 117.24
CA LYS A 81 37.41 -104.99 116.63
C LYS A 81 37.31 -105.13 115.11
N THR A 82 36.26 -104.61 114.48
CA THR A 82 36.12 -104.68 113.02
C THR A 82 37.25 -103.87 112.37
N PRO A 83 38.06 -104.47 111.47
CA PRO A 83 39.20 -103.78 110.87
C PRO A 83 38.79 -102.47 110.21
N SER A 84 39.50 -101.38 110.53
CA SER A 84 39.18 -100.03 110.03
C SER A 84 39.10 -99.97 108.51
N GLN A 85 39.95 -100.73 107.80
CA GLN A 85 39.95 -100.84 106.34
C GLN A 85 38.58 -101.29 105.77
N ILE A 86 37.89 -102.22 106.46
CA ILE A 86 36.58 -102.73 106.02
C ILE A 86 35.53 -101.63 106.15
N VAL A 87 35.57 -100.86 107.24
CA VAL A 87 34.65 -99.74 107.49
C VAL A 87 34.88 -98.62 106.49
N THR A 88 36.13 -98.19 106.28
CA THR A 88 36.47 -97.12 105.34
C THR A 88 36.02 -97.46 103.93
N ASN A 89 36.35 -98.65 103.43
CA ASN A 89 35.94 -99.07 102.10
C ASN A 89 34.42 -99.12 101.97
N ALA A 90 33.70 -99.58 103.01
CA ALA A 90 32.25 -99.64 102.97
C ALA A 90 31.58 -98.25 102.96
N LEU A 91 32.16 -97.27 103.67
CA LEU A 91 31.72 -95.86 103.59
C LEU A 91 32.01 -95.26 102.21
N GLU A 92 33.18 -95.51 101.63
CA GLU A 92 33.52 -95.11 100.24
C GLU A 92 32.59 -95.74 99.20
N SER A 93 32.02 -96.91 99.51
CA SER A 93 31.04 -97.62 98.67
C SER A 93 29.63 -97.03 98.75
N GLY A 94 29.42 -96.02 99.58
CA GLY A 94 28.14 -95.34 99.74
C GLY A 94 27.37 -95.68 101.01
N ALA A 95 27.96 -96.40 101.98
CA ALA A 95 27.40 -96.43 103.32
C ALA A 95 27.53 -95.06 103.99
N THR A 96 26.54 -94.69 104.78
CA THR A 96 26.40 -93.33 105.32
C THR A 96 27.09 -93.19 106.66
N HIS A 97 26.97 -94.17 107.54
CA HIS A 97 27.54 -94.13 108.90
C HIS A 97 27.98 -95.53 109.35
N PHE A 98 28.93 -95.59 110.28
CA PHE A 98 29.35 -96.81 110.97
C PHE A 98 29.11 -96.71 112.48
N TRP A 99 28.55 -97.77 113.04
CA TRP A 99 28.14 -97.90 114.43
C TRP A 99 28.92 -99.06 115.10
N PRO A 100 29.86 -98.77 116.01
CA PRO A 100 30.63 -99.80 116.72
C PRO A 100 29.86 -100.38 117.91
N TRP A 101 29.94 -101.70 118.11
CA TRP A 101 29.28 -102.43 119.19
C TRP A 101 30.23 -102.70 120.37
N PRO A 102 29.82 -102.50 121.64
CA PRO A 102 28.54 -101.95 122.11
C PRO A 102 28.46 -100.41 121.97
N LEU A 103 27.26 -99.89 121.68
CA LEU A 103 26.99 -98.44 121.64
C LEU A 103 26.33 -97.96 122.93
N ASP A 104 26.59 -96.69 123.26
CA ASP A 104 25.86 -95.96 124.28
C ASP A 104 24.49 -95.48 123.74
N ASP A 105 23.46 -95.58 124.57
CA ASP A 105 22.06 -95.37 124.20
C ASP A 105 21.83 -93.92 123.72
N SER A 106 22.48 -92.94 124.35
CA SER A 106 22.29 -91.51 124.05
C SER A 106 22.69 -91.11 122.62
N LEU A 107 23.78 -91.68 122.10
CA LEU A 107 24.33 -91.38 120.76
C LEU A 107 23.49 -91.97 119.63
N LEU A 108 22.83 -93.11 119.88
CA LEU A 108 22.09 -93.84 118.86
C LEU A 108 20.83 -93.07 118.44
N LEU A 109 20.10 -92.47 119.40
CA LEU A 109 18.88 -91.72 119.12
C LEU A 109 19.15 -90.41 118.33
N SER A 110 20.23 -89.69 118.65
CA SER A 110 20.58 -88.44 117.98
C SER A 110 20.96 -88.66 116.52
N CYS A 111 21.77 -89.69 116.24
CA CYS A 111 22.18 -90.01 114.87
C CYS A 111 20.98 -90.43 114.01
N LEU A 112 20.09 -91.26 114.55
CA LEU A 112 18.93 -91.77 113.81
C LEU A 112 17.96 -90.64 113.43
N LYS A 113 17.70 -89.69 114.35
CA LYS A 113 16.86 -88.51 114.06
C LYS A 113 17.45 -87.58 113.00
N SER A 114 18.78 -87.42 112.98
CA SER A 114 19.46 -86.57 111.98
C SER A 114 19.29 -87.11 110.56
N VAL A 115 19.55 -88.41 110.38
CA VAL A 115 19.50 -89.06 109.06
C VAL A 115 18.09 -89.05 108.48
N LEU A 116 17.06 -89.26 109.31
CA LEU A 116 15.67 -89.24 108.85
C LEU A 116 15.21 -87.83 108.40
N ARG A 117 15.64 -86.75 109.10
CA ARG A 117 15.30 -85.37 108.73
C ARG A 117 15.88 -84.94 107.38
N GLU A 118 17.13 -85.33 107.09
CA GLU A 118 17.76 -84.98 105.81
C GLU A 118 17.01 -85.59 104.62
N ARG A 119 16.52 -86.83 104.77
CA ARG A 119 15.79 -87.52 103.70
C ARG A 119 14.43 -86.88 103.39
N GLU A 120 13.73 -86.39 104.41
CA GLU A 120 12.46 -85.65 104.22
C GLU A 120 12.67 -84.35 103.42
N ASN A 121 13.70 -83.58 103.75
CA ASN A 121 14.03 -82.35 103.04
C ASN A 121 14.36 -82.59 101.56
N TYR A 122 15.09 -83.67 101.25
CA TYR A 122 15.44 -84.01 99.87
C TYR A 122 14.20 -84.34 99.02
N LYS A 123 13.25 -85.13 99.55
CA LYS A 123 11.99 -85.45 98.86
C LYS A 123 11.16 -84.19 98.55
N ARG A 124 11.23 -83.16 99.39
CA ARG A 124 10.51 -81.89 99.18
C ARG A 124 11.07 -81.09 98.00
N LEU A 125 12.40 -80.97 97.90
CA LEU A 125 13.08 -80.21 96.84
C LEU A 125 12.83 -80.76 95.43
N ILE A 126 12.70 -82.08 95.29
CA ILE A 126 12.43 -82.72 93.98
C ILE A 126 11.07 -82.28 93.43
N ARG A 127 10.03 -82.26 94.26
CA ARG A 127 8.67 -81.86 93.83
C ARG A 127 8.62 -80.40 93.37
N GLU A 128 9.36 -79.53 94.04
CA GLU A 128 9.43 -78.10 93.70
C GLU A 128 10.13 -77.87 92.36
N LYS A 129 11.20 -78.63 92.07
CA LYS A 129 11.92 -78.60 90.80
C LYS A 129 11.01 -78.98 89.61
N GLU A 130 10.18 -80.02 89.75
CA GLU A 130 9.27 -80.44 88.68
C GLU A 130 8.23 -79.35 88.34
N HIS A 131 7.69 -78.67 89.35
CA HIS A 131 6.72 -77.59 89.14
C HIS A 131 7.32 -76.40 88.38
N LEU A 132 8.52 -75.96 88.77
CA LEU A 132 9.22 -74.85 88.11
C LEU A 132 9.57 -75.15 86.64
N THR A 133 9.88 -76.42 86.33
CA THR A 133 10.26 -76.84 84.97
C THR A 133 9.09 -76.72 83.98
N ASN A 134 7.86 -76.99 84.43
CA ASN A 134 6.67 -76.84 83.58
C ASN A 134 6.33 -75.37 83.31
N LEU A 135 6.47 -74.50 84.32
CA LEU A 135 6.23 -73.06 84.21
C LEU A 135 7.20 -72.38 83.22
N LEU A 136 8.45 -72.86 83.15
CA LEU A 136 9.46 -72.40 82.20
C LEU A 136 9.06 -72.69 80.74
N ARG A 137 8.58 -73.91 80.45
CA ARG A 137 8.16 -74.30 79.08
C ARG A 137 7.01 -73.47 78.53
N ASP A 138 6.04 -73.11 79.37
CA ASP A 138 4.92 -72.28 78.93
C ASP A 138 5.33 -70.84 78.62
N LYS A 139 6.29 -70.28 79.39
CA LYS A 139 6.85 -68.96 79.10
C LYS A 139 7.71 -68.95 77.82
N GLU A 140 8.49 -70.00 77.56
CA GLU A 140 9.29 -70.13 76.33
C GLU A 140 8.39 -70.09 75.07
N ARG A 141 7.25 -70.77 75.08
CA ARG A 141 6.29 -70.75 73.95
C ARG A 141 5.70 -69.36 73.67
N LEU A 142 5.41 -68.58 74.71
CA LEU A 142 4.88 -67.22 74.55
C LEU A 142 5.96 -66.27 74.01
N LEU A 143 7.21 -66.44 74.45
CA LEU A 143 8.36 -65.67 73.95
C LEU A 143 8.64 -65.94 72.47
N ASP A 144 8.58 -67.21 72.03
CA ASP A 144 8.79 -67.56 70.61
C ASP A 144 7.75 -66.92 69.69
N LYS A 145 6.49 -66.87 70.12
CA LYS A 145 5.41 -66.25 69.34
C LYS A 145 5.61 -64.73 69.18
N SER A 146 5.92 -64.03 70.28
CA SER A 146 6.22 -62.59 70.22
C SER A 146 7.52 -62.28 69.46
N ALA A 147 8.52 -63.16 69.51
CA ALA A 147 9.75 -63.00 68.75
C ALA A 147 9.49 -63.09 67.23
N SER A 148 8.65 -64.02 66.78
CA SER A 148 8.28 -64.15 65.36
C SER A 148 7.55 -62.91 64.81
N GLU A 149 6.61 -62.35 65.57
CA GLU A 149 5.87 -61.13 65.17
C GLU A 149 6.79 -59.89 65.10
N LEU A 150 7.79 -59.80 65.99
CA LEU A 150 8.79 -58.73 65.97
C LEU A 150 9.74 -58.83 64.77
N VAL A 151 10.16 -60.04 64.40
CA VAL A 151 11.01 -60.26 63.22
C VAL A 151 10.28 -59.87 61.93
N GLN A 152 8.99 -60.20 61.82
CA GLN A 152 8.16 -59.80 60.67
C GLN A 152 8.04 -58.28 60.56
N LYS A 153 7.74 -57.59 61.67
CA LYS A 153 7.70 -56.10 61.71
C LYS A 153 9.05 -55.45 61.41
N GLN A 154 10.15 -56.05 61.87
CA GLN A 154 11.50 -55.54 61.58
C GLN A 154 11.80 -55.59 60.07
N ARG A 155 11.39 -56.65 59.37
CA ARG A 155 11.57 -56.79 57.92
C ARG A 155 10.71 -55.82 57.13
N GLU A 156 9.47 -55.63 57.53
CA GLU A 156 8.56 -54.62 56.95
C GLU A 156 9.16 -53.20 57.08
N LEU A 157 9.61 -52.82 58.27
CA LEU A 157 10.26 -51.53 58.51
C LEU A 157 11.55 -51.36 57.70
N HIS A 158 12.35 -52.42 57.57
CA HIS A 158 13.58 -52.37 56.76
C HIS A 158 13.26 -52.19 55.27
N CYS A 159 12.27 -52.90 54.74
CA CYS A 159 11.80 -52.75 53.36
C CYS A 159 11.30 -51.32 53.10
N LEU A 160 10.44 -50.81 53.97
CA LEU A 160 9.90 -49.45 53.90
C LEU A 160 11.00 -48.37 54.03
N TYR A 161 12.06 -48.64 54.80
CA TYR A 161 13.24 -47.77 54.89
C TYR A 161 14.05 -47.78 53.59
N GLN A 162 14.28 -48.95 52.99
CA GLN A 162 14.98 -49.04 51.70
C GLN A 162 14.23 -48.29 50.58
N ILE A 163 12.90 -48.37 50.55
CA ILE A 163 12.06 -47.60 49.62
C ILE A 163 12.21 -46.09 49.89
N ALA A 164 12.28 -45.66 51.16
CA ALA A 164 12.55 -44.27 51.51
C ALA A 164 13.93 -43.80 51.02
N THR A 165 14.97 -44.64 51.15
CA THR A 165 16.31 -44.29 50.66
C THR A 165 16.41 -44.23 49.14
N LEU A 166 15.62 -45.04 48.41
CA LEU A 166 15.52 -44.92 46.96
C LEU A 166 14.92 -43.56 46.56
N ARG A 167 13.87 -43.12 47.27
CA ARG A 167 13.21 -41.81 47.05
C ARG A 167 14.14 -40.62 47.32
N ASP A 168 15.03 -40.72 48.31
CA ASP A 168 15.86 -39.59 48.74
C ASP A 168 17.12 -39.38 47.88
N LYS A 169 17.32 -40.18 46.82
CA LYS A 169 18.38 -39.95 45.83
C LYS A 169 18.04 -38.73 44.96
N PRO A 170 19.00 -37.82 44.70
CA PRO A 170 18.78 -36.70 43.79
C PRO A 170 18.55 -37.19 42.36
N ASP A 171 17.60 -36.56 41.65
CA ASP A 171 17.24 -36.81 40.25
C ASP A 171 16.78 -38.23 39.89
N VAL A 172 16.35 -39.03 40.87
CA VAL A 172 15.80 -40.38 40.65
C VAL A 172 14.43 -40.31 39.96
N THR A 173 14.18 -41.15 38.96
CA THR A 173 12.89 -41.20 38.26
C THR A 173 11.89 -42.14 38.94
N LEU A 174 10.60 -41.98 38.63
CA LEU A 174 9.55 -42.90 39.13
C LEU A 174 9.79 -44.33 38.62
N GLU A 175 10.32 -44.48 37.41
CA GLU A 175 10.70 -45.77 36.83
C GLU A 175 11.88 -46.43 37.57
N GLU A 176 12.90 -45.66 37.97
CA GLU A 176 14.03 -46.16 38.76
C GLU A 176 13.59 -46.59 40.17
N ILE A 177 12.67 -45.84 40.78
CA ILE A 177 12.05 -46.22 42.06
C ILE A 177 11.22 -47.50 41.89
N ALA A 178 10.40 -47.61 40.84
CA ALA A 178 9.58 -48.78 40.58
C ALA A 178 10.44 -50.05 40.36
N GLN A 179 11.50 -49.95 39.56
CA GLN A 179 12.45 -51.04 39.37
C GLN A 179 13.20 -51.38 40.68
N GLY A 180 13.57 -50.38 41.48
CA GLY A 180 14.18 -50.60 42.79
C GLY A 180 13.25 -51.31 43.77
N ILE A 181 11.96 -50.96 43.80
CA ILE A 181 10.96 -51.64 44.63
C ILE A 181 10.79 -53.10 44.20
N VAL A 182 10.74 -53.36 42.88
CA VAL A 182 10.67 -54.71 42.32
C VAL A 182 11.84 -55.60 42.78
N ASP A 183 13.03 -55.03 42.91
CA ASP A 183 14.22 -55.77 43.37
C ASP A 183 14.25 -55.95 44.92
N ILE A 184 13.63 -55.03 45.66
CA ILE A 184 13.57 -55.07 47.14
C ILE A 184 12.53 -56.07 47.64
N ILE A 185 11.35 -56.15 47.02
CA ILE A 185 10.25 -56.98 47.53
C ILE A 185 10.66 -58.45 47.72
N PRO A 186 11.27 -59.14 46.73
CA PRO A 186 11.77 -60.51 46.95
C PRO A 186 12.71 -60.61 48.15
N CYS A 187 13.62 -59.65 48.30
CA CYS A 187 14.61 -59.60 49.39
C CYS A 187 14.00 -59.37 50.78
N ALA A 188 12.82 -58.75 50.86
CA ALA A 188 12.14 -58.43 52.10
C ALA A 188 11.23 -59.56 52.62
N THR A 189 10.93 -60.55 51.77
CA THR A 189 10.05 -61.68 52.12
C THR A 189 10.79 -62.83 52.80
N GLU A 190 10.06 -63.67 53.55
CA GLU A 190 10.60 -64.87 54.19
C GLU A 190 11.10 -65.93 53.19
N SER A 191 10.68 -65.82 51.93
CA SER A 191 10.94 -66.80 50.88
C SER A 191 11.51 -66.15 49.62
N THR A 192 12.68 -65.50 49.75
CA THR A 192 13.43 -64.84 48.67
C THR A 192 13.52 -65.65 47.37
N ASP A 193 13.63 -66.98 47.46
CA ASP A 193 13.77 -67.87 46.30
C ASP A 193 12.45 -68.44 45.77
N ARG A 194 11.30 -68.05 46.33
CA ARG A 194 9.97 -68.62 46.00
C ARG A 194 9.00 -67.62 45.41
N ILE A 195 9.36 -66.35 45.33
CA ILE A 195 8.50 -65.33 44.74
C ILE A 195 9.21 -64.55 43.64
N CYS A 196 8.41 -64.01 42.73
CA CYS A 196 8.88 -63.00 41.79
C CYS A 196 7.82 -61.91 41.64
N VAL A 197 8.28 -60.70 41.37
CA VAL A 197 7.45 -59.50 41.41
C VAL A 197 7.43 -58.84 40.05
N ARG A 198 6.26 -58.29 39.74
CA ARG A 198 6.03 -57.40 38.62
C ARG A 198 5.30 -56.15 39.11
N ILE A 199 5.75 -54.99 38.70
CA ILE A 199 5.02 -53.73 38.85
C ILE A 199 4.64 -53.23 37.45
N ILE A 200 3.38 -52.83 37.29
CA ILE A 200 2.88 -52.18 36.09
C ILE A 200 2.52 -50.76 36.51
N LEU A 201 3.12 -49.74 35.89
CA LEU A 201 2.75 -48.33 36.07
C LEU A 201 2.48 -47.72 34.69
N GLY A 202 1.23 -47.33 34.42
CA GLY A 202 0.81 -46.92 33.08
C GLY A 202 1.07 -48.01 32.03
N TYR A 203 1.95 -47.72 31.07
CA TYR A 203 2.37 -48.66 30.01
C TYR A 203 3.71 -49.37 30.30
N ASN A 204 4.38 -49.02 31.39
CA ASN A 204 5.69 -49.56 31.73
C ASN A 204 5.55 -50.75 32.67
N GLU A 205 6.32 -51.79 32.39
CA GLU A 205 6.33 -53.04 33.15
C GLU A 205 7.74 -53.28 33.71
N PHE A 206 7.83 -53.40 35.04
CA PHE A 206 9.07 -53.62 35.79
C PHE A 206 9.03 -55.03 36.38
N ARG A 207 10.08 -55.82 36.16
CA ARG A 207 10.11 -57.24 36.54
C ARG A 207 11.37 -57.57 37.33
N SER A 208 11.21 -58.42 38.34
CA SER A 208 12.33 -58.98 39.11
C SER A 208 13.16 -59.92 38.24
N LYS A 209 14.46 -60.07 38.56
CA LYS A 209 15.41 -60.84 37.73
C LYS A 209 14.99 -62.29 37.44
N ASN A 210 14.27 -62.94 38.35
CA ASN A 210 13.82 -64.34 38.23
C ASN A 210 12.34 -64.48 37.86
N PHE A 211 11.76 -63.49 37.17
CA PHE A 211 10.32 -63.44 36.89
C PHE A 211 9.81 -64.62 36.06
N ARG A 212 8.75 -65.28 36.55
CA ARG A 212 8.01 -66.34 35.85
C ARG A 212 6.54 -66.27 36.21
N PHE A 213 5.66 -66.46 35.22
CA PHE A 213 4.23 -66.55 35.47
C PHE A 213 3.87 -67.86 36.17
N THR A 214 3.10 -67.74 37.24
CA THR A 214 2.51 -68.87 37.95
C THR A 214 1.03 -68.61 38.19
N PRO A 215 0.20 -69.66 38.35
CA PRO A 215 -1.22 -69.48 38.65
C PRO A 215 -1.48 -68.96 40.08
N TRP A 216 -0.45 -68.90 40.93
CA TRP A 216 -0.55 -68.43 42.31
C TRP A 216 0.00 -67.00 42.38
N ARG A 217 -0.90 -66.00 42.40
CA ARG A 217 -0.51 -64.58 42.45
C ARG A 217 -1.34 -63.77 43.43
N TYR A 218 -0.72 -62.73 43.98
CA TYR A 218 -1.38 -61.64 44.70
C TYR A 218 -1.25 -60.35 43.89
N LEU A 219 -2.30 -59.52 43.88
CA LEU A 219 -2.35 -58.25 43.16
C LEU A 219 -2.82 -57.15 44.10
N SER A 220 -2.13 -56.02 44.08
CA SER A 220 -2.50 -54.81 44.81
C SER A 220 -2.43 -53.59 43.88
N ASP A 221 -3.47 -52.77 43.86
CA ASP A 221 -3.58 -51.61 42.97
C ASP A 221 -2.79 -50.41 43.50
N VAL A 222 -2.14 -49.68 42.61
CA VAL A 222 -1.44 -48.43 42.91
C VAL A 222 -2.33 -47.27 42.47
N ILE A 223 -2.80 -46.47 43.44
CA ILE A 223 -3.64 -45.29 43.19
C ILE A 223 -2.76 -44.04 43.24
N ILE A 224 -2.88 -43.17 42.21
CA ILE A 224 -2.15 -41.90 42.10
C ILE A 224 -3.18 -40.79 41.86
N ASN A 225 -3.31 -39.83 42.77
CA ASN A 225 -4.27 -38.72 42.72
C ASN A 225 -5.75 -39.20 42.62
N GLY A 226 -6.07 -40.33 43.25
CA GLY A 226 -7.42 -40.91 43.23
C GLY A 226 -7.78 -41.70 41.96
N GLU A 227 -6.88 -41.82 40.99
CA GLU A 227 -7.05 -42.65 39.79
C GLU A 227 -6.15 -43.89 39.82
N TRP A 228 -6.53 -44.93 39.07
CA TRP A 228 -5.72 -46.14 38.92
C TRP A 228 -4.43 -45.80 38.15
N GLY A 229 -3.28 -45.87 38.85
CA GLY A 229 -1.96 -45.58 38.30
C GLY A 229 -1.17 -46.81 37.87
N GLY A 230 -1.59 -48.00 38.33
CA GLY A 230 -0.92 -49.26 38.05
C GLY A 230 -1.23 -50.37 39.05
N SER A 231 -0.44 -51.43 39.05
CA SER A 231 -0.57 -52.55 40.01
C SER A 231 0.78 -53.17 40.37
N ILE A 232 0.87 -53.69 41.58
CA ILE A 232 1.95 -54.56 42.06
C ILE A 232 1.42 -55.99 42.07
N GLU A 233 2.11 -56.88 41.37
CA GLU A 233 1.78 -58.29 41.27
C GLU A 233 2.92 -59.15 41.81
N VAL A 234 2.61 -60.01 42.77
CA VAL A 234 3.56 -60.98 43.36
C VAL A 234 3.14 -62.38 42.97
N TYR A 235 4.05 -63.11 42.33
CA TYR A 235 3.87 -64.48 41.85
C TYR A 235 4.65 -65.46 42.73
N TYR A 236 3.99 -66.53 43.17
CA TYR A 236 4.57 -67.57 44.01
C TYR A 236 4.96 -68.78 43.15
N PHE A 237 6.12 -69.41 43.36
CA PHE A 237 6.56 -70.60 42.61
C PHE A 237 5.94 -71.91 43.09
N SER A 238 5.22 -71.89 44.21
CA SER A 238 4.46 -73.02 44.77
C SER A 238 3.19 -72.50 45.42
N LYS A 239 2.16 -73.36 45.56
CA LYS A 239 0.88 -72.96 46.17
C LYS A 239 1.10 -72.50 47.62
N PRO A 240 0.82 -71.24 47.97
CA PRO A 240 0.96 -70.76 49.34
C PRO A 240 -0.20 -71.26 50.21
N GLU A 241 0.07 -71.57 51.48
CA GLU A 241 -0.97 -71.94 52.46
C GLU A 241 -1.81 -70.72 52.87
N THR A 242 -1.17 -69.56 53.02
CA THR A 242 -1.78 -68.24 53.21
C THR A 242 -0.91 -67.17 52.54
N PHE A 243 -1.52 -66.08 52.05
CA PHE A 243 -0.78 -64.93 51.52
C PHE A 243 -0.24 -64.08 52.68
N GLN A 244 0.79 -64.56 53.36
CA GLN A 244 1.35 -63.95 54.58
C GLN A 244 1.91 -62.54 54.34
N GLU A 245 2.22 -62.18 53.09
CA GLU A 245 2.87 -60.90 52.74
C GLU A 245 1.86 -59.83 52.24
N LYS A 246 0.56 -60.12 52.29
CA LYS A 246 -0.49 -59.22 51.79
C LYS A 246 -0.35 -57.79 52.32
N ASP A 247 -0.24 -57.64 53.64
CA ASP A 247 -0.23 -56.33 54.31
C ASP A 247 1.01 -55.50 53.92
N LEU A 248 2.16 -56.16 53.70
CA LEU A 248 3.39 -55.52 53.22
C LEU A 248 3.21 -55.00 51.80
N ILE A 249 2.64 -55.80 50.89
CA ILE A 249 2.45 -55.41 49.49
C ILE A 249 1.44 -54.26 49.39
N ASP A 250 0.37 -54.30 50.17
CA ASP A 250 -0.62 -53.22 50.23
C ASP A 250 0.02 -51.92 50.77
N ALA A 251 0.84 -51.98 51.83
CA ALA A 251 1.58 -50.82 52.34
C ALA A 251 2.57 -50.24 51.32
N ILE A 252 3.24 -51.09 50.53
CA ILE A 252 4.15 -50.67 49.47
C ILE A 252 3.36 -50.01 48.31
N SER A 253 2.20 -50.56 47.94
CA SER A 253 1.34 -50.00 46.89
C SER A 253 0.87 -48.58 47.22
N GLU A 254 0.43 -48.34 48.46
CA GLU A 254 0.01 -47.01 48.93
C GLU A 254 1.18 -46.03 48.91
N ARG A 255 2.36 -46.47 49.35
CA ARG A 255 3.55 -45.63 49.38
C ARG A 255 4.04 -45.26 47.99
N LEU A 256 4.00 -46.20 47.05
CA LEU A 256 4.31 -45.95 45.64
C LEU A 256 3.29 -44.98 45.02
N GLY A 257 2.01 -45.09 45.40
CA GLY A 257 0.96 -44.14 45.05
C GLY A 257 1.31 -42.71 45.47
N ARG A 258 1.60 -42.48 46.75
CA ARG A 258 2.00 -41.16 47.29
C ARG A 258 3.27 -40.60 46.64
N ILE A 259 4.23 -41.47 46.31
CA ILE A 259 5.44 -41.05 45.57
C ILE A 259 5.05 -40.57 44.17
N GLY A 260 4.20 -41.32 43.45
CA GLY A 260 3.68 -40.94 42.14
C GLY A 260 2.95 -39.58 42.13
N GLU A 261 2.17 -39.27 43.17
CA GLU A 261 1.47 -37.98 43.30
C GLU A 261 2.45 -36.80 43.37
N ARG A 262 3.53 -36.97 44.14
CA ARG A 262 4.56 -35.93 44.31
C ARG A 262 5.31 -35.67 43.01
N PHE A 263 5.74 -36.71 42.30
CA PHE A 263 6.44 -36.57 41.01
C PHE A 263 5.56 -35.85 39.97
N ARG A 264 4.27 -36.23 39.86
CA ARG A 264 3.33 -35.52 38.97
C ARG A 264 3.15 -34.04 39.35
N THR A 265 3.16 -33.72 40.65
CA THR A 265 3.01 -32.34 41.13
C THR A 265 4.27 -31.51 40.84
N GLU A 266 5.46 -32.06 41.08
CA GLU A 266 6.74 -31.40 40.77
C GLU A 266 6.91 -31.20 39.25
N GLU A 267 6.57 -32.20 38.43
CA GLU A 267 6.52 -32.05 36.97
C GLU A 267 5.52 -30.98 36.54
N SER A 268 4.32 -30.95 37.13
CA SER A 268 3.31 -29.93 36.84
C SER A 268 3.82 -28.52 37.16
N LEU A 269 4.47 -28.32 38.31
CA LEU A 269 5.05 -27.03 38.70
C LEU A 269 6.21 -26.62 37.80
N GLN A 270 7.07 -27.57 37.39
CA GLN A 270 8.14 -27.29 36.44
C GLN A 270 7.58 -26.95 35.06
N LEU A 271 6.53 -27.65 34.63
CA LEU A 271 5.82 -27.38 33.38
C LEU A 271 5.16 -26.01 33.41
N GLU A 272 4.48 -25.64 34.51
CA GLU A 272 3.91 -24.31 34.69
C GLU A 272 4.98 -23.21 34.70
N SER A 273 6.08 -23.40 35.43
CA SER A 273 7.20 -22.45 35.46
C SER A 273 7.84 -22.29 34.07
N ARG A 274 8.04 -23.40 33.35
CA ARG A 274 8.54 -23.40 31.97
C ARG A 274 7.53 -22.74 31.02
N ASN A 275 6.23 -22.99 31.20
CA ASN A 275 5.16 -22.36 30.42
C ASN A 275 5.13 -20.85 30.66
N ILE A 276 5.20 -20.39 31.90
CA ILE A 276 5.27 -18.95 32.24
C ILE A 276 6.51 -18.32 31.62
N LYS A 277 7.68 -18.95 31.72
CA LYS A 277 8.92 -18.47 31.07
C LYS A 277 8.75 -18.40 29.55
N ASN A 278 8.19 -19.43 28.92
CA ASN A 278 7.93 -19.49 27.48
C ASN A 278 6.92 -18.40 27.03
N ILE A 279 5.88 -18.17 27.82
CA ILE A 279 4.91 -17.09 27.61
C ILE A 279 5.63 -15.74 27.70
N LEU A 280 6.35 -15.47 28.80
CA LEU A 280 7.07 -14.20 28.98
C LEU A 280 8.18 -13.97 27.94
N SER A 281 8.79 -15.03 27.42
CA SER A 281 9.78 -14.94 26.33
C SER A 281 9.17 -14.73 24.95
N SER A 282 7.92 -15.16 24.74
CA SER A 282 7.19 -14.98 23.47
C SER A 282 6.43 -13.65 23.42
N VAL A 283 6.13 -13.06 24.58
CA VAL A 283 5.55 -11.72 24.66
C VAL A 283 6.53 -10.69 24.11
N ARG A 284 6.08 -9.97 23.07
CA ARG A 284 6.86 -8.90 22.42
C ARG A 284 6.82 -7.58 23.18
N ASP A 285 5.79 -7.36 24.00
CA ASP A 285 5.68 -6.18 24.84
C ASP A 285 6.83 -6.18 25.86
N LEU A 286 7.36 -4.99 26.16
CA LEU A 286 8.51 -4.88 27.07
C LEU A 286 7.99 -4.82 28.51
N ILE A 287 8.44 -5.75 29.35
CA ILE A 287 7.90 -5.92 30.70
C ILE A 287 9.04 -5.71 31.69
N TYR A 288 8.79 -4.89 32.70
CA TYR A 288 9.66 -4.78 33.87
C TYR A 288 8.87 -4.62 35.16
N LYS A 289 9.45 -5.09 36.27
CA LYS A 289 8.89 -5.02 37.62
C LYS A 289 9.82 -4.22 38.52
N VAL A 290 9.27 -3.30 39.30
CA VAL A 290 10.06 -2.39 40.16
C VAL A 290 9.49 -2.35 41.57
N ASN A 291 10.35 -2.34 42.58
CA ASN A 291 9.98 -2.20 43.99
C ASN A 291 9.75 -0.73 44.39
N GLU A 292 9.48 -0.48 45.66
CA GLU A 292 9.28 0.88 46.20
C GLU A 292 10.53 1.76 46.18
N ASP A 293 11.72 1.15 46.20
CA ASP A 293 13.03 1.80 46.13
C ASP A 293 13.52 2.08 44.71
N TYR A 294 12.64 1.92 43.71
CA TYR A 294 12.91 2.09 42.29
C TYR A 294 13.85 1.05 41.68
N GLU A 295 14.15 -0.04 42.38
CA GLU A 295 15.01 -1.12 41.88
C GLU A 295 14.22 -2.07 40.99
N ILE A 296 14.80 -2.44 39.86
CA ILE A 296 14.17 -3.38 38.94
C ILE A 296 14.39 -4.81 39.44
N GLU A 297 13.29 -5.48 39.80
CA GLU A 297 13.28 -6.86 40.30
C GLU A 297 13.22 -7.90 39.17
N TYR A 298 12.65 -7.52 38.02
CA TYR A 298 12.48 -8.42 36.88
C TYR A 298 12.40 -7.64 35.56
N ILE A 299 12.95 -8.21 34.50
CA ILE A 299 12.73 -7.82 33.10
C ILE A 299 12.49 -9.03 32.23
N ASN A 300 11.67 -8.88 31.19
CA ASN A 300 11.52 -9.92 30.19
C ASN A 300 12.61 -9.83 29.09
N PRO A 301 12.85 -10.92 28.35
CA PRO A 301 13.86 -10.94 27.27
C PRO A 301 13.65 -9.87 26.19
N ALA A 302 12.41 -9.43 25.95
CA ALA A 302 12.10 -8.39 24.98
C ALA A 302 12.66 -7.03 25.42
N LEU A 303 12.48 -6.65 26.69
CA LEU A 303 13.06 -5.43 27.26
C LEU A 303 14.59 -5.51 27.29
N GLU A 304 15.15 -6.66 27.69
CA GLU A 304 16.60 -6.87 27.72
C GLU A 304 17.24 -6.73 26.33
N LYS A 305 16.61 -7.29 25.30
CA LYS A 305 17.08 -7.15 23.91
C LYS A 305 17.05 -5.69 23.43
N GLU A 306 16.03 -4.93 23.85
CA GLU A 306 15.86 -3.54 23.43
C GLU A 306 16.80 -2.59 24.20
N PHE A 307 16.95 -2.75 25.51
CA PHE A 307 17.63 -1.80 26.40
C PHE A 307 18.93 -2.33 27.05
N GLY A 308 19.26 -3.61 26.87
CA GLY A 308 20.45 -4.26 27.41
C GLY A 308 20.19 -4.97 28.76
N PRO A 309 21.19 -5.73 29.26
CA PRO A 309 21.09 -6.47 30.52
C PRO A 309 20.97 -5.55 31.75
N ILE A 310 20.36 -6.05 32.81
CA ILE A 310 20.26 -5.35 34.10
C ILE A 310 21.43 -5.72 35.00
N ASN A 311 22.14 -4.69 35.47
CA ASN A 311 23.17 -4.78 36.51
C ASN A 311 22.74 -3.97 37.75
N GLY A 312 21.66 -4.39 38.42
CA GLY A 312 21.23 -3.83 39.71
C GLY A 312 20.93 -2.32 39.73
N ARG A 313 20.47 -1.74 38.61
CA ARG A 313 20.22 -0.29 38.48
C ARG A 313 18.80 0.08 38.86
N LYS A 314 18.63 1.30 39.38
CA LYS A 314 17.30 1.89 39.56
C LYS A 314 16.64 2.14 38.20
N CYS A 315 15.31 2.09 38.14
CA CYS A 315 14.59 2.09 36.87
C CYS A 315 14.85 3.35 36.03
N TYR A 316 15.04 4.51 36.66
CA TYR A 316 15.34 5.75 35.95
C TYR A 316 16.75 5.74 35.34
N GLU A 317 17.75 5.17 36.02
CA GLU A 317 19.12 4.99 35.51
C GLU A 317 19.15 4.00 34.34
N TYR A 318 18.40 2.91 34.43
CA TYR A 318 18.29 1.91 33.35
C TYR A 318 17.74 2.52 32.07
N PHE A 319 16.78 3.44 32.16
CA PHE A 319 16.24 4.19 31.02
C PHE A 319 17.01 5.48 30.69
N GLY A 320 18.21 5.67 31.27
CA GLY A 320 19.13 6.76 30.91
C GLY A 320 18.79 8.13 31.50
N LYS A 321 18.19 8.18 32.69
CA LYS A 321 17.94 9.41 33.46
C LYS A 321 18.79 9.45 34.72
N ASP A 322 19.25 10.63 35.10
CA ASP A 322 20.09 10.84 36.29
C ASP A 322 19.27 10.96 37.59
N GLN A 323 17.97 11.21 37.48
CA GLN A 323 17.03 11.34 38.60
C GLN A 323 15.69 10.68 38.27
N VAL A 324 14.87 10.46 39.30
CA VAL A 324 13.49 9.96 39.16
C VAL A 324 12.72 10.79 38.13
N CYS A 325 11.96 10.13 37.26
CA CYS A 325 11.16 10.82 36.23
C CYS A 325 10.25 11.88 36.86
N GLN A 326 10.17 13.08 36.27
CA GLN A 326 9.21 14.12 36.69
C GLN A 326 7.76 13.60 36.68
N ASP A 327 7.43 12.74 35.72
CA ASP A 327 6.12 12.09 35.60
C ASP A 327 6.12 10.65 36.16
N CYS A 328 6.89 10.38 37.23
CA CYS A 328 6.97 9.03 37.80
C CYS A 328 5.71 8.69 38.60
N ASN A 329 4.94 7.70 38.12
CA ASN A 329 3.71 7.26 38.77
C ASN A 329 3.91 6.09 39.76
N LEU A 330 5.15 5.80 40.19
CA LEU A 330 5.41 4.65 41.06
C LEU A 330 4.54 4.70 42.32
N TYR A 331 4.51 5.84 43.00
CA TYR A 331 3.77 6.03 44.24
C TYR A 331 2.25 5.87 44.08
N ASP A 332 1.68 6.36 42.98
CA ASP A 332 0.25 6.20 42.69
C ASP A 332 -0.12 4.75 42.41
N VAL A 333 0.76 4.00 41.73
CA VAL A 333 0.55 2.59 41.43
C VAL A 333 0.64 1.75 42.70
N LEU A 334 1.62 2.04 43.59
CA LEU A 334 1.74 1.39 44.89
C LEU A 334 0.48 1.56 45.77
N LYS A 335 -0.28 2.65 45.59
CA LYS A 335 -1.62 2.86 46.18
C LYS A 335 -2.75 2.08 45.50
N LYS A 336 -2.42 0.99 44.80
CA LYS A 336 -3.33 0.08 44.09
C LYS A 336 -4.08 0.70 42.89
N LYS A 337 -3.51 1.70 42.22
CA LYS A 337 -4.10 2.27 41.00
C LYS A 337 -3.41 1.73 39.75
N THR A 338 -4.18 1.23 38.81
CA THR A 338 -3.69 0.93 37.46
C THR A 338 -3.69 2.22 36.63
N LEU A 339 -2.58 2.53 35.98
CA LEU A 339 -2.42 3.72 35.18
C LEU A 339 -1.97 3.35 33.77
N ARG A 340 -2.58 3.98 32.76
CA ARG A 340 -2.22 3.84 31.35
C ARG A 340 -1.85 5.20 30.79
N ARG A 341 -0.72 5.27 30.07
CA ARG A 341 -0.23 6.53 29.47
C ARG A 341 0.63 6.27 28.25
N GLU A 342 0.72 7.26 27.38
CA GLU A 342 1.70 7.27 26.30
C GLU A 342 3.04 7.80 26.82
N TRP A 343 4.14 7.10 26.53
CA TRP A 343 5.49 7.52 26.88
C TRP A 343 6.33 7.73 25.63
N HIS A 344 6.74 8.98 25.42
CA HIS A 344 7.59 9.38 24.30
C HIS A 344 9.07 9.25 24.69
N PHE A 345 9.72 8.20 24.20
CA PHE A 345 11.14 7.95 24.45
C PHE A 345 12.00 8.67 23.40
N LYS A 346 12.33 9.94 23.69
CA LYS A 346 12.96 10.87 22.72
C LYS A 346 14.29 10.37 22.15
N SER A 347 15.15 9.75 22.96
CA SER A 347 16.50 9.32 22.53
C SER A 347 16.48 8.22 21.46
N LYS A 348 15.46 7.36 21.44
CA LYS A 348 15.27 6.32 20.40
C LYS A 348 14.14 6.62 19.40
N ARG A 349 13.49 7.79 19.47
CA ARG A 349 12.33 8.17 18.64
C ARG A 349 11.19 7.12 18.64
N LYS A 350 10.94 6.49 19.79
CA LYS A 350 9.87 5.49 19.98
C LYS A 350 8.73 6.04 20.84
N ILE A 351 7.53 5.54 20.61
CA ILE A 351 6.32 5.85 21.39
C ILE A 351 5.79 4.54 21.97
N TYR A 352 5.72 4.47 23.29
CA TYR A 352 5.21 3.30 24.00
C TYR A 352 3.86 3.61 24.65
N ASP A 353 2.91 2.68 24.56
CA ASP A 353 1.75 2.62 25.46
C ASP A 353 2.17 1.88 26.71
N VAL A 354 2.16 2.58 27.85
CA VAL A 354 2.66 2.09 29.13
C VAL A 354 1.46 1.81 30.03
N LEU A 355 1.32 0.55 30.43
CA LEU A 355 0.39 0.10 31.45
C LEU A 355 1.17 -0.22 32.72
N ASP A 356 1.01 0.64 33.73
CA ASP A 356 1.60 0.46 35.06
C ASP A 356 0.53 -0.11 36.00
N THR A 357 0.76 -1.31 36.56
CA THR A 357 -0.20 -2.06 37.39
C THR A 357 0.44 -2.52 38.70
N PRO A 358 -0.25 -2.43 39.85
CA PRO A 358 0.27 -2.96 41.11
C PRO A 358 0.27 -4.48 41.10
N ILE A 359 1.36 -5.11 41.54
CA ILE A 359 1.44 -6.55 41.77
C ILE A 359 1.84 -6.82 43.23
N ARG A 360 1.12 -7.73 43.88
CA ARG A 360 1.42 -8.15 45.26
C ARG A 360 2.42 -9.29 45.24
N ASN A 361 3.51 -9.12 45.97
CA ASN A 361 4.55 -10.13 46.12
C ASN A 361 4.16 -11.17 47.18
N PRO A 362 4.76 -12.38 47.18
CA PRO A 362 4.49 -13.41 48.17
C PRO A 362 4.78 -12.98 49.63
N ASP A 363 5.74 -12.08 49.82
CA ASP A 363 6.11 -11.47 51.11
C ASP A 363 5.11 -10.40 51.60
N GLY A 364 4.10 -10.08 50.79
CA GLY A 364 3.07 -9.08 51.10
C GLY A 364 3.37 -7.66 50.60
N THR A 365 4.57 -7.38 50.09
CA THR A 365 4.94 -6.08 49.51
C THR A 365 4.24 -5.84 48.16
N ILE A 366 4.20 -4.59 47.70
CA ILE A 366 3.61 -4.22 46.40
C ILE A 366 4.73 -3.71 45.51
N SER A 367 4.87 -4.31 44.33
CA SER A 367 5.73 -3.80 43.26
C SER A 367 4.88 -3.21 42.14
N LYS A 368 5.49 -2.37 41.30
CA LYS A 368 4.89 -1.92 40.04
C LYS A 368 5.31 -2.84 38.90
N LEU A 369 4.35 -3.47 38.24
CA LEU A 369 4.54 -4.13 36.95
C LEU A 369 4.23 -3.15 35.82
N SER A 370 5.19 -2.93 34.92
CA SER A 370 5.05 -2.01 33.80
C SER A 370 5.13 -2.81 32.50
N ILE A 371 4.12 -2.68 31.64
CA ILE A 371 4.07 -3.29 30.31
C ILE A 371 4.09 -2.16 29.27
N LEU A 372 5.04 -2.23 28.33
CA LEU A 372 5.28 -1.22 27.32
C LEU A 372 5.08 -1.83 25.94
N ARG A 373 4.02 -1.39 25.26
CA ARG A 373 3.74 -1.77 23.88
C ARG A 373 4.26 -0.72 22.92
N ASP A 374 5.08 -1.11 21.97
CA ASP A 374 5.58 -0.19 20.94
C ASP A 374 4.42 0.19 19.99
N LEU A 375 4.02 1.46 20.01
CA LEU A 375 3.01 2.03 19.12
C LEU A 375 3.63 2.76 17.92
N THR A 376 4.95 2.72 17.76
CA THR A 376 5.65 3.56 16.78
C THR A 376 5.18 3.32 15.35
N GLU A 377 5.10 2.06 14.90
CA GLU A 377 4.63 1.73 13.55
C GLU A 377 3.13 2.02 13.37
N LEU A 378 2.31 1.72 14.37
CA LEU A 378 0.86 1.98 14.31
C LEU A 378 0.57 3.48 14.21
N LYS A 379 1.23 4.30 15.01
CA LYS A 379 1.08 5.77 15.00
C LYS A 379 1.67 6.39 13.73
N ARG A 380 2.74 5.79 13.16
CA ARG A 380 3.26 6.17 11.84
C ARG A 380 2.26 5.82 10.76
N ALA A 381 1.75 4.59 10.70
CA ALA A 381 0.76 4.17 9.72
C ALA A 381 -0.54 4.98 9.80
N HIS A 382 -0.99 5.34 11.00
CA HIS A 382 -2.14 6.23 11.19
C HIS A 382 -1.87 7.63 10.63
N ARG A 383 -0.72 8.22 10.97
CA ARG A 383 -0.32 9.52 10.41
C ARG A 383 -0.14 9.44 8.90
N ASP A 384 0.48 8.39 8.37
CA ASP A 384 0.65 8.19 6.93
C ASP A 384 -0.71 8.05 6.24
N LEU A 385 -1.70 7.44 6.90
CA LEU A 385 -3.07 7.31 6.37
C LEU A 385 -3.82 8.64 6.42
N GLU A 386 -3.72 9.39 7.52
CA GLU A 386 -4.27 10.75 7.64
C GLU A 386 -3.63 11.70 6.64
N GLU A 387 -2.30 11.65 6.49
CA GLU A 387 -1.54 12.44 5.52
C GLU A 387 -1.90 12.01 4.09
N ARG A 388 -2.09 10.72 3.81
CA ARG A 388 -2.58 10.26 2.49
C ARG A 388 -4.01 10.68 2.22
N GLU A 389 -4.91 10.59 3.20
CA GLU A 389 -6.31 11.03 3.05
C GLU A 389 -6.37 12.54 2.84
N GLN A 390 -5.64 13.31 3.65
CA GLN A 390 -5.47 14.75 3.45
C GLN A 390 -4.81 15.04 2.11
N LEU A 391 -3.82 14.28 1.68
CA LEU A 391 -3.19 14.42 0.37
C LEU A 391 -4.20 14.16 -0.74
N TYR A 392 -4.98 13.07 -0.72
CA TYR A 392 -6.00 12.80 -1.73
C TYR A 392 -7.11 13.84 -1.74
N ARG A 393 -7.56 14.30 -0.56
CA ARG A 393 -8.54 15.38 -0.44
C ARG A 393 -7.97 16.69 -0.98
N THR A 394 -6.74 17.03 -0.61
CA THR A 394 -6.05 18.23 -1.11
C THR A 394 -5.83 18.14 -2.61
N LEU A 395 -5.41 16.99 -3.15
CA LEU A 395 -5.22 16.77 -4.58
C LEU A 395 -6.55 16.94 -5.33
N THR A 396 -7.62 16.31 -4.86
CA THR A 396 -8.95 16.43 -5.50
C THR A 396 -9.57 17.82 -5.35
N GLU A 397 -9.34 18.53 -4.24
CA GLU A 397 -9.81 19.91 -4.02
C GLU A 397 -8.93 20.95 -4.73
N SER A 398 -7.66 20.65 -4.98
CA SER A 398 -6.75 21.51 -5.75
C SER A 398 -7.04 21.50 -7.26
N VAL A 399 -7.79 20.50 -7.73
CA VAL A 399 -8.21 20.42 -9.12
C VAL A 399 -9.35 21.40 -9.35
N ALA A 400 -9.15 22.32 -10.29
CA ALA A 400 -10.14 23.31 -10.67
C ALA A 400 -11.40 22.71 -11.33
N ASP A 401 -11.26 21.50 -11.90
CA ASP A 401 -12.38 20.76 -12.48
C ASP A 401 -13.21 20.07 -11.39
N GLY A 402 -14.51 19.97 -11.61
CA GLY A 402 -15.41 19.20 -10.77
C GLY A 402 -15.12 17.71 -10.87
N VAL A 403 -14.59 17.12 -9.80
CA VAL A 403 -14.35 15.68 -9.70
C VAL A 403 -15.56 15.03 -9.05
N VAL A 404 -16.14 14.04 -9.72
CA VAL A 404 -17.30 13.28 -9.23
C VAL A 404 -17.07 11.79 -9.39
N LEU A 405 -17.46 11.02 -8.38
CA LEU A 405 -17.48 9.56 -8.43
C LEU A 405 -18.93 9.08 -8.42
N VAL A 406 -19.29 8.26 -9.41
CA VAL A 406 -20.65 7.78 -9.62
C VAL A 406 -20.68 6.26 -9.58
N GLN A 407 -21.61 5.70 -8.80
CA GLN A 407 -21.86 4.26 -8.74
C GLN A 407 -23.36 4.00 -8.76
N ASN A 408 -23.82 3.07 -9.60
CA ASN A 408 -25.23 2.77 -9.82
C ASN A 408 -26.08 4.02 -10.17
N GLY A 409 -25.51 4.94 -10.97
CA GLY A 409 -26.16 6.19 -11.37
C GLY A 409 -26.31 7.24 -10.27
N LYS A 410 -25.75 7.00 -9.07
CA LYS A 410 -25.76 7.94 -7.94
C LYS A 410 -24.35 8.45 -7.63
N ILE A 411 -24.27 9.72 -7.24
CA ILE A 411 -23.02 10.35 -6.81
C ILE A 411 -22.64 9.80 -5.43
N ILE A 412 -21.41 9.33 -5.29
CA ILE A 412 -20.85 8.82 -4.02
C ILE A 412 -19.69 9.67 -3.48
N PHE A 413 -19.13 10.55 -4.32
CA PHE A 413 -18.16 11.57 -3.94
C PHE A 413 -18.23 12.73 -4.93
N ALA A 414 -18.03 13.95 -4.44
CA ALA A 414 -17.83 15.16 -5.24
C ALA A 414 -16.83 16.07 -4.52
N ASN A 415 -15.98 16.79 -5.26
CA ASN A 415 -15.13 17.84 -4.69
C ASN A 415 -15.87 19.19 -4.64
N THR A 416 -15.26 20.21 -4.03
CA THR A 416 -15.84 21.55 -3.91
C THR A 416 -15.98 22.24 -5.27
N ALA A 417 -15.05 22.00 -6.20
CA ALA A 417 -15.14 22.54 -7.56
C ALA A 417 -16.42 22.08 -8.27
N PHE A 418 -16.81 20.81 -8.13
CA PHE A 418 -18.06 20.30 -8.68
C PHE A 418 -19.27 21.05 -8.12
N THR A 419 -19.30 21.29 -6.80
CA THR A 419 -20.41 22.02 -6.19
C THR A 419 -20.47 23.47 -6.59
N ASN A 420 -19.31 24.11 -6.82
CA ASN A 420 -19.24 25.48 -7.31
C ASN A 420 -19.78 25.59 -8.74
N ILE A 421 -19.36 24.68 -9.64
CA ILE A 421 -19.81 24.65 -11.04
C ILE A 421 -21.34 24.50 -11.13
N PHE A 422 -21.92 23.58 -10.35
CA PHE A 422 -23.36 23.30 -10.39
C PHE A 422 -24.18 24.06 -9.34
N GLU A 423 -23.58 24.99 -8.59
CA GLU A 423 -24.23 25.84 -7.59
C GLU A 423 -24.95 25.06 -6.46
N PHE A 424 -24.34 23.97 -6.00
CA PHE A 424 -24.75 23.26 -4.78
C PHE A 424 -24.08 23.86 -3.54
N ASN A 425 -24.74 23.76 -2.38
CA ASN A 425 -24.27 24.40 -1.15
C ASN A 425 -22.98 23.77 -0.58
N ASN A 426 -22.86 22.45 -0.66
CA ASN A 426 -21.70 21.70 -0.18
C ASN A 426 -21.62 20.30 -0.82
N PRO A 427 -20.45 19.64 -0.82
CA PRO A 427 -20.29 18.30 -1.40
C PRO A 427 -21.24 17.24 -0.83
N GLU A 428 -21.58 17.33 0.46
CA GLU A 428 -22.48 16.38 1.13
C GLU A 428 -23.90 16.42 0.58
N SER A 429 -24.39 17.60 0.17
CA SER A 429 -25.72 17.80 -0.41
C SER A 429 -25.92 17.09 -1.74
N VAL A 430 -24.82 16.73 -2.42
CA VAL A 430 -24.85 16.08 -3.73
C VAL A 430 -24.77 14.55 -3.61
N ILE A 431 -24.30 14.03 -2.49
CA ILE A 431 -24.13 12.59 -2.28
C ILE A 431 -25.50 11.90 -2.31
N GLY A 432 -25.62 10.85 -3.12
CA GLY A 432 -26.85 10.09 -3.34
C GLY A 432 -27.78 10.65 -4.42
N LEU A 433 -27.53 11.85 -4.94
CA LEU A 433 -28.28 12.38 -6.09
C LEU A 433 -28.01 11.56 -7.35
N LYS A 434 -29.03 11.44 -8.20
CA LYS A 434 -28.88 10.85 -9.54
C LYS A 434 -28.10 11.81 -10.42
N ILE A 435 -27.05 11.29 -11.07
CA ILE A 435 -26.16 12.10 -11.92
C ILE A 435 -26.91 12.78 -13.09
N GLU A 436 -28.01 12.19 -13.57
CA GLU A 436 -28.85 12.77 -14.64
C GLU A 436 -29.36 14.18 -14.32
N LYS A 437 -29.60 14.50 -13.03
CA LYS A 437 -30.20 15.78 -12.63
C LYS A 437 -29.35 17.02 -12.94
N ILE A 438 -28.05 16.85 -13.19
CA ILE A 438 -27.15 17.98 -13.51
C ILE A 438 -27.07 18.26 -15.02
N PHE A 439 -27.82 17.51 -15.84
CA PHE A 439 -27.89 17.68 -17.28
C PHE A 439 -29.22 18.30 -17.69
N ASP A 440 -29.23 18.98 -18.83
CA ASP A 440 -30.48 19.41 -19.44
C ASP A 440 -31.31 18.19 -19.86
N LEU A 441 -32.65 18.31 -19.81
CA LEU A 441 -33.59 17.22 -20.08
C LEU A 441 -33.34 16.56 -21.45
N ASP A 442 -32.95 17.34 -22.46
CA ASP A 442 -32.66 16.85 -23.81
C ASP A 442 -31.44 15.91 -23.82
N PHE A 443 -30.57 16.00 -22.82
CA PHE A 443 -29.34 15.23 -22.68
C PHE A 443 -29.43 14.08 -21.67
N HIS A 444 -30.56 13.92 -20.95
CA HIS A 444 -30.77 12.80 -20.01
C HIS A 444 -30.57 11.40 -20.64
N PRO A 445 -31.08 11.09 -21.85
CA PRO A 445 -30.88 9.78 -22.48
C PRO A 445 -29.40 9.50 -22.76
N LEU A 446 -28.64 10.54 -23.09
CA LEU A 446 -27.20 10.46 -23.31
C LEU A 446 -26.48 10.25 -21.98
N CYS A 447 -26.83 11.03 -20.93
CA CYS A 447 -26.27 10.90 -19.58
C CYS A 447 -26.36 9.46 -19.04
N LYS A 448 -27.52 8.80 -19.19
CA LYS A 448 -27.69 7.40 -18.80
C LYS A 448 -26.68 6.47 -19.45
N LYS A 449 -26.40 6.66 -20.74
CA LYS A 449 -25.37 5.90 -21.46
C LYS A 449 -23.96 6.26 -21.01
N LEU A 450 -23.69 7.55 -20.78
CA LEU A 450 -22.37 8.04 -20.37
C LEU A 450 -21.93 7.56 -18.99
N PHE A 451 -22.89 7.31 -18.09
CA PHE A 451 -22.65 6.83 -16.73
C PHE A 451 -23.11 5.38 -16.50
N ASP A 452 -23.24 4.58 -17.56
CA ASP A 452 -23.46 3.13 -17.50
C ASP A 452 -22.13 2.37 -17.69
N PRO A 453 -21.63 1.64 -16.68
CA PRO A 453 -20.39 0.88 -16.79
C PRO A 453 -20.36 -0.14 -17.94
N LEU A 454 -21.50 -0.73 -18.28
CA LEU A 454 -21.62 -1.73 -19.36
C LEU A 454 -21.56 -1.09 -20.76
N PHE A 455 -22.03 0.16 -20.86
CA PHE A 455 -21.93 0.94 -22.11
C PHE A 455 -20.51 1.46 -22.31
N VAL A 456 -19.87 1.96 -21.25
CA VAL A 456 -18.52 2.54 -21.33
C VAL A 456 -17.44 1.47 -21.61
N SER A 457 -17.60 0.23 -21.14
CA SER A 457 -16.64 -0.86 -21.44
C SER A 457 -16.68 -1.33 -22.90
N ASN A 458 -17.80 -1.13 -23.61
CA ASN A 458 -18.00 -1.61 -24.99
C ASN A 458 -17.62 -0.57 -26.06
N VAL A 459 -17.35 0.68 -25.69
CA VAL A 459 -16.99 1.76 -26.62
C VAL A 459 -15.52 2.11 -26.44
N ASN A 460 -14.63 1.21 -26.89
CA ASN A 460 -13.26 1.60 -27.17
C ASN A 460 -13.24 2.51 -28.42
N ASN A 461 -12.85 3.77 -28.24
CA ASN A 461 -12.34 4.68 -29.29
C ASN A 461 -13.26 5.21 -30.40
N LYS A 462 -14.60 5.31 -30.25
CA LYS A 462 -15.46 5.91 -31.31
C LYS A 462 -16.54 6.89 -30.84
N MET A 463 -16.29 7.67 -29.80
CA MET A 463 -17.14 8.81 -29.41
C MET A 463 -16.33 10.11 -29.31
N GLU A 464 -15.52 10.41 -30.34
CA GLU A 464 -14.79 11.68 -30.48
C GLU A 464 -15.69 12.85 -30.96
N ALA A 465 -16.99 12.64 -31.11
CA ALA A 465 -17.88 13.60 -31.79
C ALA A 465 -18.73 14.50 -30.86
N MET A 466 -18.55 14.48 -29.54
CA MET A 466 -19.24 15.43 -28.64
C MET A 466 -18.32 15.90 -27.52
N ASN A 467 -17.59 16.98 -27.76
CA ASN A 467 -16.65 17.54 -26.77
C ASN A 467 -17.36 18.26 -25.61
N TRP A 468 -18.60 18.74 -25.83
CA TRP A 468 -19.35 19.53 -24.86
C TRP A 468 -20.82 19.09 -24.76
N LEU A 469 -21.36 19.16 -23.55
CA LEU A 469 -22.73 18.82 -23.19
C LEU A 469 -23.38 20.01 -22.48
N MET A 470 -24.71 20.08 -22.52
CA MET A 470 -25.44 21.09 -21.76
C MET A 470 -25.77 20.59 -20.35
N GLY A 471 -25.18 21.22 -19.35
CA GLY A 471 -25.48 21.04 -17.94
C GLY A 471 -26.52 22.06 -17.44
N VAL A 472 -27.15 21.75 -16.31
CA VAL A 472 -28.07 22.63 -15.60
C VAL A 472 -27.65 22.71 -14.15
N THR A 473 -27.44 23.93 -13.63
CA THR A 473 -27.10 24.16 -12.22
C THR A 473 -28.32 23.89 -11.33
N ASN A 474 -28.10 23.75 -10.02
CA ASN A 474 -29.18 23.58 -9.03
C ASN A 474 -30.18 24.76 -9.02
N LYS A 475 -29.78 25.94 -9.52
CA LYS A 475 -30.67 27.12 -9.68
C LYS A 475 -31.32 27.22 -11.06
N GLY A 476 -31.09 26.25 -11.95
CA GLY A 476 -31.70 26.20 -13.29
C GLY A 476 -30.92 26.95 -14.38
N LYS A 477 -29.68 27.41 -14.12
CA LYS A 477 -28.84 28.05 -15.14
C LYS A 477 -28.26 27.00 -16.08
N LYS A 478 -28.31 27.25 -17.39
CA LYS A 478 -27.68 26.38 -18.40
C LYS A 478 -26.19 26.71 -18.55
N ILE A 479 -25.34 25.70 -18.54
CA ILE A 479 -23.88 25.82 -18.68
C ILE A 479 -23.36 24.77 -19.66
N TRP A 480 -22.31 25.08 -20.40
CA TRP A 480 -21.61 24.08 -21.23
C TRP A 480 -20.56 23.38 -20.39
N ILE A 481 -20.57 22.05 -20.43
CA ILE A 481 -19.64 21.22 -19.66
C ILE A 481 -18.89 20.24 -20.55
N SER A 482 -17.60 20.08 -20.28
CA SER A 482 -16.77 19.01 -20.85
C SER A 482 -16.57 17.91 -19.81
N ILE A 483 -16.69 16.65 -20.21
CA ILE A 483 -16.66 15.51 -19.29
C ILE A 483 -15.67 14.45 -19.76
N ASN A 484 -14.64 14.22 -18.96
CA ASN A 484 -13.76 13.06 -19.09
C ASN A 484 -14.13 12.02 -18.03
N ARG A 485 -14.08 10.74 -18.39
CA ARG A 485 -14.52 9.65 -17.51
C ARG A 485 -13.61 8.44 -17.61
N ASN A 486 -13.37 7.81 -16.48
CA ASN A 486 -12.67 6.55 -16.36
C ASN A 486 -13.49 5.57 -15.51
N ILE A 487 -13.52 4.30 -15.92
CA ILE A 487 -14.07 3.24 -15.09
C ILE A 487 -13.01 2.85 -14.08
N ILE A 488 -13.37 2.85 -12.80
CA ILE A 488 -12.54 2.32 -11.71
C ILE A 488 -13.31 1.22 -10.99
N THR A 489 -12.57 0.33 -10.34
CA THR A 489 -13.18 -0.71 -9.49
C THR A 489 -13.13 -0.22 -8.04
N MET A 490 -14.31 -0.04 -7.43
CA MET A 490 -14.43 0.35 -6.03
C MET A 490 -15.28 -0.67 -5.27
N ARG A 491 -14.72 -1.25 -4.21
CA ARG A 491 -15.37 -2.32 -3.40
C ARG A 491 -15.88 -3.49 -4.27
N SER A 492 -15.06 -3.93 -5.23
CA SER A 492 -15.37 -5.01 -6.18
C SER A 492 -16.57 -4.76 -7.09
N ARG A 493 -16.99 -3.51 -7.26
CA ARG A 493 -18.03 -3.08 -8.21
C ARG A 493 -17.48 -1.97 -9.11
N PRO A 494 -17.92 -1.90 -10.38
CA PRO A 494 -17.52 -0.79 -11.24
C PRO A 494 -18.11 0.53 -10.71
N ALA A 495 -17.31 1.58 -10.79
CA ALA A 495 -17.69 2.96 -10.53
C ALA A 495 -17.07 3.84 -11.62
N ILE A 496 -17.65 5.00 -11.88
CA ILE A 496 -17.20 5.93 -12.89
C ILE A 496 -16.66 7.16 -12.19
N LEU A 497 -15.36 7.39 -12.35
CA LEU A 497 -14.71 8.64 -11.95
C LEU A 497 -14.80 9.59 -13.15
N ALA A 498 -15.47 10.72 -12.98
CA ALA A 498 -15.58 11.73 -14.01
C ALA A 498 -15.00 13.06 -13.54
N THR A 499 -14.31 13.75 -14.45
CA THR A 499 -13.91 15.15 -14.29
C THR A 499 -14.77 16.00 -15.22
N ILE A 500 -15.32 17.08 -14.67
CA ILE A 500 -16.27 17.95 -15.33
C ILE A 500 -15.73 19.38 -15.28
N ARG A 501 -15.54 19.99 -16.43
CA ARG A 501 -15.10 21.38 -16.55
C ARG A 501 -16.25 22.22 -17.10
N ASP A 502 -16.55 23.35 -16.46
CA ASP A 502 -17.36 24.40 -17.07
C ASP A 502 -16.54 25.03 -18.19
N VAL A 503 -16.99 24.85 -19.43
CA VAL A 503 -16.35 25.38 -20.63
C VAL A 503 -17.22 26.45 -21.28
N THR A 504 -18.17 27.02 -20.54
CA THR A 504 -19.11 28.01 -21.07
C THR A 504 -18.37 29.21 -21.64
N GLU A 505 -17.35 29.71 -20.95
CA GLU A 505 -16.56 30.83 -21.44
C GLU A 505 -15.74 30.48 -22.67
N GLU A 506 -15.14 29.29 -22.73
CA GLU A 506 -14.36 28.79 -23.86
C GLU A 506 -15.22 28.54 -25.09
N VAL A 507 -16.41 27.96 -24.91
CA VAL A 507 -17.38 27.76 -26.00
C VAL A 507 -17.88 29.11 -26.52
N LEU A 508 -18.17 30.05 -25.62
CA LEU A 508 -18.57 31.41 -26.00
C LEU A 508 -17.40 32.21 -26.59
N TRP A 509 -16.17 31.99 -26.14
CA TRP A 509 -14.96 32.59 -26.68
C TRP A 509 -14.66 32.02 -28.06
N GLU A 510 -14.78 30.71 -28.26
CA GLU A 510 -14.58 30.08 -29.55
C GLU A 510 -15.65 30.53 -30.54
N LYS A 511 -16.91 30.64 -30.12
CA LYS A 511 -17.97 31.25 -30.95
C LYS A 511 -17.67 32.72 -31.26
N ARG A 512 -17.34 33.54 -30.25
CA ARG A 512 -16.96 34.95 -30.45
C ARG A 512 -15.72 35.08 -31.33
N MET A 513 -14.73 34.21 -31.19
CA MET A 513 -13.49 34.23 -31.95
C MET A 513 -13.70 33.71 -33.37
N GLN A 514 -14.65 32.80 -33.59
CA GLN A 514 -15.10 32.41 -34.94
C GLN A 514 -15.83 33.57 -35.60
N GLU A 515 -16.76 34.22 -34.91
CA GLU A 515 -17.45 35.43 -35.38
C GLU A 515 -16.47 36.57 -35.65
N GLU A 516 -15.50 36.77 -34.77
CA GLU A 516 -14.47 37.79 -34.86
C GLU A 516 -13.42 37.44 -35.92
N THR A 517 -13.07 36.17 -36.12
CA THR A 517 -12.22 35.73 -37.23
C THR A 517 -12.94 35.85 -38.55
N GLU A 518 -14.24 35.56 -38.62
CA GLU A 518 -15.05 35.85 -39.80
C GLU A 518 -15.17 37.35 -40.05
N TYR A 519 -15.36 38.14 -38.99
CA TYR A 519 -15.38 39.60 -39.05
C TYR A 519 -14.03 40.13 -39.51
N PHE A 520 -12.91 39.74 -38.90
CA PHE A 520 -11.55 40.11 -39.30
C PHE A 520 -11.17 39.53 -40.65
N ARG A 521 -11.69 38.38 -41.08
CA ARG A 521 -11.47 37.84 -42.43
C ARG A 521 -12.23 38.67 -43.45
N LYS A 522 -13.49 39.02 -43.17
CA LYS A 522 -14.28 39.98 -43.98
C LYS A 522 -13.60 41.35 -43.99
N GLU A 523 -13.06 41.80 -42.86
CA GLU A 523 -12.38 43.08 -42.69
C GLU A 523 -10.98 43.08 -43.30
N ASN A 524 -10.26 41.96 -43.31
CA ASN A 524 -8.93 41.83 -43.94
C ASN A 524 -9.09 41.62 -45.45
N ILE A 525 -10.17 40.99 -45.91
CA ILE A 525 -10.61 41.02 -47.31
C ILE A 525 -11.00 42.45 -47.69
N ARG A 526 -11.75 43.18 -46.84
CA ARG A 526 -12.11 44.59 -47.02
C ARG A 526 -10.86 45.46 -47.05
N LEU A 527 -9.97 45.42 -46.06
CA LEU A 527 -8.75 46.24 -45.98
C LEU A 527 -7.73 45.89 -47.08
N LYS A 528 -7.58 44.62 -47.47
CA LYS A 528 -6.76 44.24 -48.63
C LYS A 528 -7.41 44.66 -49.95
N SER A 529 -8.74 44.74 -50.02
CA SER A 529 -9.42 45.40 -51.14
C SER A 529 -9.19 46.91 -51.07
N THR A 530 -9.29 47.56 -49.90
CA THR A 530 -9.06 49.00 -49.67
C THR A 530 -7.63 49.45 -49.99
N ILE A 531 -6.60 48.62 -49.74
CA ILE A 531 -5.21 48.91 -50.13
C ILE A 531 -5.00 48.73 -51.65
N LYS A 532 -5.75 47.84 -52.31
CA LYS A 532 -5.83 47.76 -53.78
C LYS A 532 -6.73 48.85 -54.39
N GLU A 533 -7.68 49.39 -53.64
CA GLU A 533 -8.67 50.40 -54.06
C GLU A 533 -8.16 51.84 -53.95
N ARG A 534 -7.08 52.13 -53.20
CA ARG A 534 -6.46 53.49 -53.27
C ARG A 534 -5.98 53.84 -54.68
N TYR A 535 -5.74 52.85 -55.54
CA TYR A 535 -5.26 53.04 -56.90
C TYR A 535 -6.32 52.78 -57.97
N ARG A 536 -7.53 52.38 -57.56
CA ARG A 536 -8.65 52.04 -58.44
C ARG A 536 -9.99 52.37 -57.79
N PHE A 537 -10.78 53.19 -58.45
CA PHE A 537 -12.14 53.52 -58.05
C PHE A 537 -13.12 52.93 -59.08
N GLY A 538 -13.69 51.77 -58.77
CA GLY A 538 -14.43 50.96 -59.75
C GLY A 538 -13.54 50.57 -60.94
N ASP A 539 -13.97 50.92 -62.16
CA ASP A 539 -13.19 50.72 -63.40
C ASP A 539 -12.18 51.86 -63.67
N ILE A 540 -12.14 52.89 -62.84
CA ILE A 540 -11.23 54.04 -62.99
C ILE A 540 -9.91 53.73 -62.30
N ILE A 541 -8.79 54.02 -62.95
CA ILE A 541 -7.44 53.72 -62.44
C ILE A 541 -6.67 55.03 -62.31
N GLY A 542 -6.09 55.22 -61.12
CA GLY A 542 -5.30 56.40 -60.79
C GLY A 542 -5.00 56.45 -59.31
N LYS A 543 -3.76 56.82 -58.98
CA LYS A 543 -3.24 57.03 -57.62
C LYS A 543 -2.90 58.48 -57.33
N SER A 544 -2.72 59.31 -58.37
CA SER A 544 -2.35 60.71 -58.24
C SER A 544 -3.35 61.48 -57.37
N GLN A 545 -2.85 62.51 -56.68
CA GLN A 545 -3.67 63.35 -55.80
C GLN A 545 -4.89 63.94 -56.53
N ALA A 546 -4.72 64.39 -57.78
CA ALA A 546 -5.79 64.91 -58.61
C ALA A 546 -6.90 63.87 -58.87
N MET A 547 -6.54 62.59 -59.02
CA MET A 547 -7.53 61.51 -59.15
C MET A 547 -8.24 61.20 -57.84
N GLN A 548 -7.55 61.29 -56.68
CA GLN A 548 -8.20 61.12 -55.37
C GLN A 548 -9.28 62.18 -55.15
N GLU A 549 -8.99 63.44 -55.50
CA GLU A 549 -9.96 64.54 -55.43
C GLU A 549 -11.18 64.29 -56.34
N ILE A 550 -10.96 63.74 -57.54
CA ILE A 550 -12.04 63.33 -58.44
C ILE A 550 -12.87 62.20 -57.82
N TYR A 551 -12.26 61.22 -57.15
CA TYR A 551 -13.00 60.15 -56.49
C TYR A 551 -13.91 60.69 -55.38
N GLU A 552 -13.42 61.66 -54.59
CA GLU A 552 -14.24 62.35 -53.59
C GLU A 552 -15.41 63.13 -54.23
N LEU A 553 -15.17 63.82 -55.35
CA LEU A 553 -16.21 64.51 -56.10
C LEU A 553 -17.25 63.54 -56.69
N ILE A 554 -16.81 62.37 -57.20
CA ILE A 554 -17.71 61.32 -57.68
C ILE A 554 -18.62 60.83 -56.55
N LEU A 555 -18.08 60.60 -55.35
CA LEU A 555 -18.87 60.18 -54.19
C LEU A 555 -19.89 61.25 -53.76
N LYS A 556 -19.48 62.52 -53.70
CA LYS A 556 -20.39 63.65 -53.41
C LYS A 556 -21.48 63.78 -54.46
N ALA A 557 -21.11 63.65 -55.73
CA ALA A 557 -22.06 63.67 -56.84
C ALA A 557 -23.02 62.49 -56.76
N ALA A 558 -22.54 61.27 -56.53
CA ALA A 558 -23.37 60.06 -56.47
C ALA A 558 -24.46 60.14 -55.39
N ASN A 559 -24.15 60.74 -54.24
CA ASN A 559 -25.09 60.96 -53.13
C ASN A 559 -26.11 62.10 -53.36
N SER A 560 -26.05 62.79 -54.50
CA SER A 560 -26.95 63.90 -54.85
C SER A 560 -27.70 63.58 -56.15
N ASP A 561 -28.98 63.98 -56.22
CA ASP A 561 -29.76 63.93 -57.47
C ASP A 561 -29.45 65.13 -58.39
N ALA A 562 -28.52 66.02 -58.01
CA ALA A 562 -28.12 67.15 -58.84
C ALA A 562 -27.48 66.72 -60.18
N ASN A 563 -27.67 67.58 -61.18
CA ASN A 563 -27.07 67.42 -62.50
C ASN A 563 -25.55 67.57 -62.43
N VAL A 564 -24.85 66.69 -63.13
CA VAL A 564 -23.39 66.66 -63.14
C VAL A 564 -22.88 67.03 -64.53
N VAL A 565 -21.82 67.83 -64.58
CA VAL A 565 -21.08 68.09 -65.82
C VAL A 565 -19.64 67.63 -65.68
N ILE A 566 -19.18 66.82 -66.63
CA ILE A 566 -17.84 66.24 -66.67
C ILE A 566 -17.05 66.94 -67.76
N LEU A 567 -16.03 67.68 -67.35
CA LEU A 567 -15.19 68.50 -68.21
C LEU A 567 -13.83 67.83 -68.37
N GLY A 568 -13.35 67.70 -69.60
CA GLY A 568 -12.00 67.17 -69.84
C GLY A 568 -11.74 66.80 -71.28
N GLU A 569 -10.47 66.70 -71.63
CA GLU A 569 -10.04 66.36 -72.99
C GLU A 569 -10.59 65.00 -73.47
N SER A 570 -10.56 64.78 -74.78
CA SER A 570 -10.95 63.49 -75.35
C SER A 570 -9.98 62.39 -74.89
N GLY A 571 -10.52 61.20 -74.63
CA GLY A 571 -9.72 60.03 -74.21
C GLY A 571 -9.30 60.02 -72.73
N THR A 572 -9.80 60.90 -71.87
CA THR A 572 -9.49 60.94 -70.42
C THR A 572 -10.29 59.95 -69.57
N GLY A 573 -11.41 59.43 -70.10
CA GLY A 573 -12.29 58.47 -69.40
C GLY A 573 -13.61 59.04 -68.86
N LYS A 574 -14.16 60.12 -69.46
CA LYS A 574 -15.41 60.77 -69.01
C LYS A 574 -16.60 59.82 -68.85
N GLU A 575 -16.77 58.87 -69.77
CA GLU A 575 -17.84 57.86 -69.68
C GLU A 575 -17.68 56.94 -68.46
N LEU A 576 -16.45 56.58 -68.08
CA LEU A 576 -16.20 55.76 -66.89
C LEU A 576 -16.56 56.52 -65.61
N VAL A 577 -16.29 57.83 -65.57
CA VAL A 577 -16.71 58.71 -64.47
C VAL A 577 -18.24 58.78 -64.39
N ALA A 578 -18.93 58.96 -65.52
CA ALA A 578 -20.39 58.97 -65.54
C ALA A 578 -21.01 57.66 -65.04
N LYS A 579 -20.45 56.52 -65.48
CA LYS A 579 -20.87 55.18 -65.01
C LYS A 579 -20.61 55.00 -63.51
N ALA A 580 -19.47 55.47 -63.01
CA ALA A 580 -19.14 55.41 -61.59
C ALA A 580 -20.10 56.24 -60.72
N ILE A 581 -20.49 57.44 -61.17
CA ILE A 581 -21.47 58.27 -60.48
C ILE A 581 -22.84 57.58 -60.44
N HIS A 582 -23.26 56.99 -61.56
CA HIS A 582 -24.53 56.26 -61.62
C HIS A 582 -24.54 55.03 -60.72
N SER A 583 -23.50 54.18 -60.81
CA SER A 583 -23.42 52.92 -60.06
C SER A 583 -23.32 53.10 -58.55
N LEU A 584 -22.89 54.27 -58.09
CA LEU A 584 -22.80 54.62 -56.67
C LEU A 584 -23.99 55.45 -56.17
N SER A 585 -24.93 55.81 -57.05
CA SER A 585 -26.09 56.61 -56.69
C SER A 585 -27.28 55.78 -56.21
N SER A 586 -28.29 56.44 -55.67
CA SER A 586 -29.61 55.84 -55.34
C SER A 586 -30.30 55.20 -56.56
N ARG A 587 -29.87 55.54 -57.78
CA ARG A 587 -30.42 55.04 -59.06
C ARG A 587 -29.56 53.93 -59.70
N ALA A 588 -28.63 53.33 -58.98
CA ALA A 588 -27.71 52.31 -59.52
C ALA A 588 -28.42 51.09 -60.16
N ASP A 589 -29.58 50.69 -59.64
CA ASP A 589 -30.38 49.57 -60.17
C ASP A 589 -31.33 50.00 -61.31
N LYS A 590 -31.28 51.27 -61.74
CA LYS A 590 -32.16 51.85 -62.74
C LYS A 590 -31.44 52.01 -64.08
N PRO A 591 -32.15 52.27 -65.20
CA PRO A 591 -31.51 52.37 -66.50
C PRO A 591 -30.44 53.48 -66.56
N PHE A 592 -29.26 53.13 -67.09
CA PHE A 592 -28.23 54.08 -67.51
C PHE A 592 -28.26 54.20 -69.04
N VAL A 593 -28.73 55.34 -69.54
CA VAL A 593 -28.87 55.60 -70.98
C VAL A 593 -27.73 56.51 -71.41
N ALA A 594 -26.74 55.95 -72.11
CA ALA A 594 -25.61 56.71 -72.65
C ALA A 594 -25.86 57.12 -74.11
N VAL A 595 -25.74 58.41 -74.38
CA VAL A 595 -25.97 59.00 -75.71
C VAL A 595 -24.80 59.91 -76.06
N ASN A 596 -24.20 59.69 -77.23
CA ASN A 596 -23.24 60.64 -77.79
C ASN A 596 -23.98 61.62 -78.71
N CYS A 597 -24.01 62.91 -78.33
CA CYS A 597 -24.73 63.95 -79.06
C CYS A 597 -24.12 64.22 -80.44
N GLY A 598 -22.79 64.11 -80.58
CA GLY A 598 -22.10 64.30 -81.86
C GLY A 598 -22.34 63.19 -82.88
N ALA A 599 -22.85 62.03 -82.44
CA ALA A 599 -23.14 60.90 -83.32
C ALA A 599 -24.56 60.93 -83.91
N ILE A 600 -25.44 61.81 -83.43
CA ILE A 600 -26.84 61.87 -83.87
C ILE A 600 -26.99 62.97 -84.94
N PRO A 601 -27.51 62.64 -86.14
CA PRO A 601 -27.82 63.65 -87.14
C PRO A 601 -28.83 64.68 -86.61
N GLU A 602 -28.59 65.96 -86.87
CA GLU A 602 -29.39 67.08 -86.35
C GLU A 602 -30.90 66.91 -86.64
N GLN A 603 -31.26 66.41 -87.83
CA GLN A 603 -32.66 66.21 -88.23
C GLN A 603 -33.38 65.11 -87.43
N LEU A 604 -32.63 64.17 -86.84
CA LEU A 604 -33.18 63.05 -86.06
C LEU A 604 -33.09 63.27 -84.56
N ALA A 605 -32.26 64.21 -84.10
CA ALA A 605 -31.95 64.41 -82.70
C ALA A 605 -33.21 64.66 -81.85
N GLU A 606 -34.15 65.48 -82.34
CA GLU A 606 -35.41 65.72 -81.63
C GLU A 606 -36.25 64.45 -81.46
N SER A 607 -36.41 63.65 -82.52
CA SER A 607 -37.13 62.37 -82.48
C SER A 607 -36.43 61.33 -81.60
N GLU A 608 -35.09 61.29 -81.58
CA GLU A 608 -34.34 60.34 -80.74
C GLU A 608 -34.45 60.71 -79.25
N PHE A 609 -34.37 61.98 -78.88
CA PHE A 609 -34.46 62.41 -77.47
C PHE A 609 -35.87 62.31 -76.90
N PHE A 610 -36.86 62.82 -77.64
CA PHE A 610 -38.24 62.98 -77.15
C PHE A 610 -39.21 61.89 -77.66
N GLY A 611 -38.83 61.12 -78.68
CA GLY A 611 -39.70 60.16 -79.35
C GLY A 611 -40.62 60.83 -80.38
N HIS A 612 -41.38 60.02 -81.11
CA HIS A 612 -42.37 60.50 -82.06
C HIS A 612 -43.62 59.62 -82.11
N ARG A 613 -44.74 60.23 -82.53
CA ARG A 613 -45.96 59.50 -82.88
C ARG A 613 -46.00 59.15 -84.36
N LYS A 614 -46.71 58.09 -84.71
CA LYS A 614 -46.95 57.66 -86.08
C LYS A 614 -47.55 58.82 -86.88
N GLY A 615 -46.93 59.14 -88.02
CA GLY A 615 -47.34 60.25 -88.87
C GLY A 615 -46.77 61.63 -88.51
N ALA A 616 -45.87 61.73 -87.53
CA ALA A 616 -45.23 62.99 -87.15
C ALA A 616 -44.34 63.61 -88.27
N PHE A 617 -43.71 62.77 -89.09
CA PHE A 617 -42.93 63.16 -90.28
C PHE A 617 -42.91 62.02 -91.31
N THR A 618 -42.43 62.32 -92.52
CA THR A 618 -42.29 61.33 -93.60
C THR A 618 -41.32 60.21 -93.20
N GLY A 619 -41.84 59.01 -92.95
CA GLY A 619 -41.06 57.85 -92.45
C GLY A 619 -41.41 57.38 -91.04
N ALA A 620 -42.24 58.13 -90.30
CA ALA A 620 -42.75 57.75 -88.97
C ALA A 620 -43.87 56.70 -89.06
N HIS A 621 -43.51 55.46 -89.43
CA HIS A 621 -44.47 54.36 -89.67
C HIS A 621 -45.08 53.76 -88.38
N ALA A 622 -44.44 53.98 -87.23
CA ALA A 622 -44.89 53.53 -85.91
C ALA A 622 -44.50 54.57 -84.84
N ASP A 623 -45.11 54.46 -83.65
CA ASP A 623 -44.69 55.24 -82.50
C ASP A 623 -43.30 54.78 -82.02
N LYS A 624 -42.44 55.73 -81.64
CA LYS A 624 -41.11 55.44 -81.08
C LYS A 624 -40.91 56.20 -79.78
N HIS A 625 -40.51 55.48 -78.74
CA HIS A 625 -40.07 56.08 -77.48
C HIS A 625 -38.67 56.67 -77.62
N GLY A 626 -38.46 57.89 -77.11
CA GLY A 626 -37.16 58.56 -77.10
C GLY A 626 -36.32 58.23 -75.86
N TYR A 627 -35.08 58.74 -75.82
CA TYR A 627 -34.15 58.50 -74.72
C TYR A 627 -34.67 58.95 -73.36
N LEU A 628 -35.45 60.04 -73.29
CA LEU A 628 -36.05 60.51 -72.04
C LEU A 628 -37.07 59.51 -71.46
N TYR A 629 -37.78 58.78 -72.32
CA TYR A 629 -38.68 57.71 -71.89
C TYR A 629 -37.88 56.53 -71.32
N VAL A 630 -36.81 56.12 -72.01
CA VAL A 630 -35.97 54.99 -71.60
C VAL A 630 -35.21 55.31 -70.30
N ALA A 631 -34.82 56.57 -70.10
CA ALA A 631 -34.09 57.03 -68.92
C ALA A 631 -34.99 57.30 -67.71
N HIS A 632 -36.30 57.04 -67.80
CA HIS A 632 -37.23 57.31 -66.71
C HIS A 632 -36.88 56.51 -65.42
N ASN A 633 -36.87 57.21 -64.29
CA ASN A 633 -36.35 56.81 -62.98
C ASN A 633 -34.86 56.45 -62.96
N GLY A 634 -34.14 56.69 -64.05
CA GLY A 634 -32.75 56.32 -64.25
C GLY A 634 -31.84 57.51 -64.41
N THR A 635 -30.77 57.32 -65.19
CA THR A 635 -29.76 58.34 -65.49
C THR A 635 -29.56 58.45 -67.00
N LEU A 636 -29.63 59.67 -67.52
CA LEU A 636 -29.31 60.01 -68.89
C LEU A 636 -27.89 60.60 -68.93
N PHE A 637 -26.98 59.92 -69.62
CA PHE A 637 -25.62 60.41 -69.87
C PHE A 637 -25.52 60.98 -71.28
N LEU A 638 -25.19 62.27 -71.39
CA LEU A 638 -24.99 62.98 -72.66
C LEU A 638 -23.51 63.29 -72.84
N ASP A 639 -22.82 62.53 -73.69
CA ASP A 639 -21.47 62.86 -74.12
C ASP A 639 -21.51 63.90 -75.25
N GLU A 640 -20.51 64.77 -75.28
CA GLU A 640 -20.39 65.90 -76.20
C GLU A 640 -21.62 66.84 -76.20
N ILE A 641 -22.12 67.20 -75.00
CA ILE A 641 -23.33 68.05 -74.85
C ILE A 641 -23.20 69.42 -75.54
N GLY A 642 -21.98 69.89 -75.78
CA GLY A 642 -21.71 71.13 -76.51
C GLY A 642 -22.00 71.08 -78.01
N GLU A 643 -22.37 69.91 -78.56
CA GLU A 643 -22.81 69.76 -79.95
C GLU A 643 -24.35 69.84 -80.12
N LEU A 644 -25.12 69.99 -79.03
CA LEU A 644 -26.58 70.07 -79.13
C LEU A 644 -27.05 71.37 -79.76
N ASP A 645 -27.98 71.28 -80.72
CA ASP A 645 -28.66 72.44 -81.31
C ASP A 645 -29.49 73.22 -80.27
N ILE A 646 -29.62 74.53 -80.49
CA ILE A 646 -30.30 75.48 -79.60
C ILE A 646 -31.77 75.10 -79.35
N ASN A 647 -32.47 74.55 -80.34
CA ASN A 647 -33.87 74.17 -80.20
C ASN A 647 -34.05 72.97 -79.28
N ILE A 648 -33.10 72.03 -79.33
CA ILE A 648 -33.10 70.85 -78.47
C ILE A 648 -32.77 71.27 -77.03
N GLN A 649 -31.84 72.22 -76.84
CA GLN A 649 -31.51 72.77 -75.52
C GLN A 649 -32.75 73.36 -74.82
N VAL A 650 -33.61 74.09 -75.55
CA VAL A 650 -34.86 74.65 -74.99
C VAL A 650 -35.81 73.56 -74.51
N LYS A 651 -35.97 72.48 -75.28
CA LYS A 651 -36.84 71.35 -74.90
C LYS A 651 -36.25 70.54 -73.75
N PHE A 652 -34.93 70.35 -73.73
CA PHE A 652 -34.24 69.70 -72.62
C PHE A 652 -34.32 70.53 -71.34
N LEU A 653 -34.21 71.86 -71.42
CA LEU A 653 -34.35 72.73 -70.25
C LEU A 653 -35.71 72.53 -69.58
N ARG A 654 -36.80 72.48 -70.37
CA ARG A 654 -38.14 72.17 -69.85
C ARG A 654 -38.20 70.82 -69.15
N ALA A 655 -37.61 69.79 -69.76
CA ALA A 655 -37.54 68.46 -69.16
C ALA A 655 -36.71 68.44 -67.85
N LEU A 656 -35.65 69.24 -67.74
CA LEU A 656 -34.82 69.35 -66.53
C LEU A 656 -35.44 70.18 -65.40
N GLU A 657 -36.32 71.12 -65.73
CA GLU A 657 -36.97 71.98 -64.74
C GLU A 657 -38.27 71.37 -64.22
N THR A 658 -39.11 70.90 -65.12
CA THR A 658 -40.48 70.43 -64.80
C THR A 658 -40.63 68.91 -64.83
N GLY A 659 -39.66 68.19 -65.43
CA GLY A 659 -39.80 66.76 -65.72
C GLY A 659 -40.69 66.47 -66.93
N GLU A 660 -41.24 67.47 -67.61
CA GLU A 660 -42.20 67.28 -68.70
C GLU A 660 -41.55 67.38 -70.09
N TYR A 661 -42.01 66.53 -71.01
CA TYR A 661 -41.64 66.56 -72.43
C TYR A 661 -42.79 66.13 -73.34
N SER A 662 -42.73 66.49 -74.62
CA SER A 662 -43.71 66.08 -75.64
C SER A 662 -43.03 65.41 -76.83
N PRO A 663 -43.43 64.19 -77.23
CA PRO A 663 -42.99 63.55 -78.45
C PRO A 663 -43.31 64.40 -79.69
N VAL A 664 -42.50 64.25 -80.75
CA VAL A 664 -42.73 64.94 -82.01
C VAL A 664 -44.08 64.51 -82.60
N GLY A 665 -44.91 65.49 -82.95
CA GLY A 665 -46.26 65.27 -83.50
C GLY A 665 -47.33 64.94 -82.46
N ASP A 666 -47.03 64.97 -81.17
CA ASP A 666 -48.00 64.78 -80.08
C ASP A 666 -48.22 66.10 -79.31
N THR A 667 -49.46 66.42 -78.97
CA THR A 667 -49.79 67.58 -78.13
C THR A 667 -49.86 67.21 -76.65
N LYS A 668 -49.84 65.92 -76.31
CA LYS A 668 -49.83 65.45 -74.91
C LYS A 668 -48.43 65.60 -74.31
N THR A 669 -48.37 66.06 -73.08
CA THR A 669 -47.15 66.09 -72.26
C THR A 669 -47.00 64.76 -71.51
N TYR A 670 -45.75 64.34 -71.35
CA TYR A 670 -45.33 63.14 -70.64
C TYR A 670 -44.31 63.55 -69.59
N THR A 671 -44.32 62.90 -68.44
CA THR A 671 -43.36 63.15 -67.36
C THR A 671 -42.26 62.11 -67.39
N SER A 672 -41.00 62.55 -67.27
CA SER A 672 -39.86 61.68 -66.98
C SER A 672 -39.02 62.28 -65.85
N ASP A 673 -38.95 61.56 -64.73
CA ASP A 673 -37.92 61.76 -63.72
C ASP A 673 -36.62 61.09 -64.19
N PHE A 674 -35.62 61.86 -64.58
CA PHE A 674 -34.30 61.35 -64.95
C PHE A 674 -33.21 62.22 -64.32
N ARG A 675 -32.10 61.59 -63.98
CA ARG A 675 -30.90 62.30 -63.56
C ARG A 675 -30.02 62.59 -64.77
N LEU A 676 -29.57 63.83 -64.95
CA LEU A 676 -28.68 64.18 -66.05
C LEU A 676 -27.20 64.15 -65.61
N ILE A 677 -26.39 63.42 -66.38
CA ILE A 677 -24.93 63.55 -66.37
C ILE A 677 -24.51 63.98 -67.76
N SER A 678 -23.76 65.06 -67.89
CA SER A 678 -23.30 65.58 -69.17
C SER A 678 -21.78 65.57 -69.23
N ALA A 679 -21.22 65.47 -70.43
CA ALA A 679 -19.78 65.52 -70.65
C ALA A 679 -19.43 66.37 -71.88
N THR A 680 -18.30 67.06 -71.81
CA THR A 680 -17.75 67.80 -72.95
C THR A 680 -16.24 68.01 -72.82
N ASN A 681 -15.57 68.15 -73.97
CA ASN A 681 -14.18 68.58 -74.07
C ASN A 681 -14.03 70.07 -74.42
N LYS A 682 -15.13 70.74 -74.79
CA LYS A 682 -15.17 72.17 -75.09
C LYS A 682 -15.40 72.97 -73.82
N ASP A 683 -14.87 74.18 -73.78
CA ASP A 683 -15.14 75.13 -72.71
C ASP A 683 -16.58 75.65 -72.81
N LEU A 684 -17.44 75.22 -71.89
CA LEU A 684 -18.85 75.62 -71.86
C LEU A 684 -19.04 77.12 -71.68
N SER A 685 -18.15 77.79 -70.93
CA SER A 685 -18.26 79.23 -70.70
C SER A 685 -18.03 80.02 -72.00
N GLN A 686 -17.10 79.54 -72.84
CA GLN A 686 -16.87 80.11 -74.17
C GLN A 686 -18.04 79.82 -75.12
N LEU A 687 -18.64 78.63 -75.05
CA LEU A 687 -19.80 78.30 -75.88
C LEU A 687 -21.04 79.14 -75.53
N VAL A 688 -21.20 79.50 -74.26
CA VAL A 688 -22.23 80.47 -73.82
C VAL A 688 -21.94 81.86 -74.39
N ALA A 689 -20.70 82.34 -74.29
CA ALA A 689 -20.30 83.64 -74.85
C ALA A 689 -20.48 83.72 -76.39
N MET A 690 -20.34 82.59 -77.08
CA MET A 690 -20.56 82.48 -78.54
C MET A 690 -22.04 82.26 -78.93
N GLY A 691 -22.97 82.20 -77.96
CA GLY A 691 -24.39 81.96 -78.21
C GLY A 691 -24.73 80.55 -78.70
N LYS A 692 -23.79 79.60 -78.61
CA LYS A 692 -24.01 78.20 -78.99
C LYS A 692 -24.70 77.40 -77.89
N ILE A 693 -24.53 77.81 -76.64
CA ILE A 693 -25.23 77.25 -75.48
C ILE A 693 -25.98 78.38 -74.79
N ARG A 694 -27.24 78.13 -74.41
CA ARG A 694 -28.00 79.12 -73.63
C ARG A 694 -27.49 79.21 -72.20
N GLU A 695 -27.49 80.42 -71.66
CA GLU A 695 -27.06 80.69 -70.28
C GLU A 695 -27.94 79.97 -69.24
N ASP A 696 -29.26 79.96 -69.43
CA ASP A 696 -30.22 79.24 -68.57
C ASP A 696 -29.96 77.71 -68.56
N PHE A 697 -29.71 77.14 -69.73
CA PHE A 697 -29.35 75.73 -69.87
C PHE A 697 -28.02 75.41 -69.20
N TYR A 698 -27.00 76.25 -69.37
CA TYR A 698 -25.68 76.08 -68.75
C TYR A 698 -25.76 75.97 -67.22
N TYR A 699 -26.44 76.90 -66.55
CA TYR A 699 -26.56 76.87 -65.09
C TYR A 699 -27.35 75.64 -64.60
N ARG A 700 -28.29 75.12 -65.39
CA ARG A 700 -29.07 73.93 -65.03
C ARG A 700 -28.30 72.63 -65.19
N ILE A 701 -27.40 72.53 -66.18
CA ILE A 701 -26.57 71.33 -66.38
C ILE A 701 -25.29 71.33 -65.52
N SER A 702 -24.76 72.51 -65.20
CA SER A 702 -23.46 72.67 -64.52
C SER A 702 -23.59 72.85 -63.00
N VAL A 703 -24.42 72.05 -62.34
CA VAL A 703 -24.61 72.14 -60.87
C VAL A 703 -23.41 71.56 -60.12
N ILE A 704 -22.92 70.40 -60.54
CA ILE A 704 -21.69 69.78 -60.00
C ILE A 704 -20.68 69.63 -61.14
N PRO A 705 -19.68 70.52 -61.26
CA PRO A 705 -18.62 70.38 -62.25
C PRO A 705 -17.51 69.44 -61.76
N ILE A 706 -17.16 68.45 -62.59
CA ILE A 706 -16.05 67.52 -62.37
C ILE A 706 -15.05 67.69 -63.51
N HIS A 707 -13.87 68.22 -63.19
CA HIS A 707 -12.78 68.41 -64.15
C HIS A 707 -11.82 67.23 -64.11
N ILE A 708 -11.71 66.50 -65.22
CA ILE A 708 -10.75 65.39 -65.35
C ILE A 708 -9.45 65.92 -65.97
N PRO A 709 -8.30 65.82 -65.28
CA PRO A 709 -7.04 66.29 -65.79
C PRO A 709 -6.56 65.41 -66.95
N PRO A 710 -5.88 66.00 -67.94
CA PRO A 710 -5.19 65.25 -68.98
C PRO A 710 -4.08 64.39 -68.39
N LEU A 711 -3.70 63.32 -69.09
CA LEU A 711 -2.75 62.31 -68.61
C LEU A 711 -1.36 62.92 -68.29
N ARG A 712 -0.95 63.97 -69.01
CA ARG A 712 0.28 64.74 -68.77
C ARG A 712 0.35 65.43 -67.41
N GLU A 713 -0.79 65.72 -66.79
CA GLU A 713 -0.89 66.32 -65.45
C GLU A 713 -0.95 65.26 -64.34
N ARG A 714 -1.16 63.99 -64.70
CA ARG A 714 -1.23 62.84 -63.78
C ARG A 714 -0.27 61.71 -64.19
N LYS A 715 1.00 62.07 -64.45
CA LYS A 715 2.04 61.14 -64.92
C LYS A 715 2.28 59.95 -63.98
N GLU A 716 2.04 60.14 -62.68
CA GLU A 716 2.15 59.08 -61.68
C GLU A 716 1.20 57.89 -61.92
N ASP A 717 0.12 58.11 -62.67
CA ASP A 717 -0.88 57.08 -62.98
C ASP A 717 -0.48 56.22 -64.18
N ILE A 718 0.47 56.70 -65.02
CA ILE A 718 0.91 56.02 -66.25
C ILE A 718 1.40 54.59 -65.96
N PRO A 719 2.29 54.33 -64.97
CA PRO A 719 2.73 52.96 -64.67
C PRO A 719 1.58 52.01 -64.32
N LEU A 720 0.58 52.49 -63.57
CA LEU A 720 -0.58 51.69 -63.17
C LEU A 720 -1.50 51.37 -64.35
N LEU A 721 -1.72 52.35 -65.22
CA LEU A 721 -2.50 52.19 -66.45
C LEU A 721 -1.82 51.21 -67.41
N VAL A 722 -0.50 51.32 -67.56
CA VAL A 722 0.31 50.41 -68.36
C VAL A 722 0.23 48.98 -67.84
N GLU A 723 0.43 48.77 -66.53
CA GLU A 723 0.29 47.45 -65.90
C GLU A 723 -1.10 46.87 -66.13
N HIS A 724 -2.14 47.70 -65.97
CA HIS A 724 -3.52 47.29 -66.21
C HIS A 724 -3.76 46.83 -67.66
N PHE A 725 -3.33 47.62 -68.65
CA PHE A 725 -3.52 47.27 -70.05
C PHE A 725 -2.67 46.05 -70.46
N LEU A 726 -1.44 45.94 -69.98
CA LEU A 726 -0.62 44.73 -70.18
C LEU A 726 -1.31 43.48 -69.62
N LYS A 727 -1.97 43.59 -68.46
CA LYS A 727 -2.71 42.48 -67.88
C LYS A 727 -3.98 42.11 -68.65
N ILE A 728 -4.71 43.10 -69.18
CA ILE A 728 -5.92 42.86 -69.96
C ILE A 728 -5.59 42.25 -71.33
N TYR A 729 -4.63 42.84 -72.04
CA TYR A 729 -4.31 42.48 -73.43
C TYR A 729 -3.19 41.43 -73.57
N GLY A 730 -2.40 41.19 -72.51
CA GLY A 730 -1.24 40.28 -72.52
C GLY A 730 -1.54 38.84 -72.12
N LYS A 731 -2.80 38.47 -71.84
CA LYS A 731 -3.17 37.07 -71.54
C LYS A 731 -2.78 36.15 -72.71
N GLY A 732 -1.80 35.27 -72.49
CA GLY A 732 -1.32 34.31 -73.49
C GLY A 732 -0.08 34.73 -74.29
N ARG A 733 0.58 35.86 -73.96
CA ARG A 733 1.83 36.31 -74.62
C ARG A 733 2.98 36.39 -73.60
N HIS A 734 4.20 35.98 -74.01
CA HIS A 734 5.40 35.88 -73.15
C HIS A 734 6.05 37.22 -72.74
N LYS A 735 5.57 38.37 -73.24
CA LYS A 735 6.12 39.71 -72.92
C LYS A 735 5.16 40.48 -72.01
N SER A 736 5.15 40.14 -70.71
CA SER A 736 4.26 40.76 -69.73
C SER A 736 4.91 41.90 -68.92
N THR A 737 6.17 42.25 -69.19
CA THR A 737 6.90 43.27 -68.43
C THR A 737 7.67 44.21 -69.35
N LEU A 738 7.43 45.52 -69.21
CA LEU A 738 8.19 46.55 -69.90
C LEU A 738 9.53 46.83 -69.20
N SER A 739 10.56 47.13 -69.97
CA SER A 739 11.84 47.58 -69.42
C SER A 739 11.69 48.98 -68.79
N ALA A 740 12.56 49.31 -67.83
CA ALA A 740 12.58 50.62 -67.18
C ALA A 740 12.72 51.77 -68.20
N ARG A 741 13.54 51.57 -69.25
CA ARG A 741 13.75 52.56 -70.32
C ARG A 741 12.47 52.90 -71.08
N TYR A 742 11.61 51.91 -71.35
CA TYR A 742 10.33 52.17 -72.01
C TYR A 742 9.35 52.86 -71.08
N MET A 743 9.35 52.52 -69.78
CA MET A 743 8.51 53.23 -68.80
C MET A 743 8.87 54.71 -68.70
N ASP A 744 10.17 55.05 -68.69
CA ASP A 744 10.62 56.45 -68.66
C ASP A 744 10.17 57.24 -69.90
N LEU A 745 10.17 56.61 -71.08
CA LEU A 745 9.65 57.24 -72.31
C LEU A 745 8.14 57.49 -72.22
N LEU A 746 7.37 56.50 -71.73
CA LEU A 746 5.93 56.63 -71.56
C LEU A 746 5.58 57.73 -70.55
N MET A 747 6.35 57.90 -69.47
CA MET A 747 6.13 58.97 -68.49
C MET A 747 6.48 60.37 -69.02
N ASN A 748 7.42 60.47 -69.96
CA ASN A 748 7.86 61.76 -70.51
C ASN A 748 7.05 62.24 -71.71
N TYR A 749 6.19 61.39 -72.28
CA TYR A 749 5.31 61.77 -73.39
C TYR A 749 4.10 62.60 -72.91
N ASP A 750 3.61 63.51 -73.76
CA ASP A 750 2.54 64.46 -73.41
C ASP A 750 1.12 63.89 -73.59
N TRP A 751 0.97 62.75 -74.28
CA TRP A 751 -0.29 62.02 -74.45
C TRP A 751 -1.47 62.89 -74.94
N PRO A 752 -1.42 63.47 -76.15
CA PRO A 752 -2.50 64.28 -76.70
C PRO A 752 -3.85 63.53 -76.82
N GLY A 753 -3.83 62.20 -76.99
CA GLY A 753 -5.03 61.36 -76.95
C GLY A 753 -5.28 60.69 -75.60
N ASN A 754 -4.59 61.14 -74.55
CA ASN A 754 -4.75 60.72 -73.15
C ASN A 754 -4.72 59.18 -72.99
N VAL A 755 -5.63 58.62 -72.18
CA VAL A 755 -5.68 57.19 -71.86
C VAL A 755 -6.04 56.35 -73.09
N ARG A 756 -6.86 56.89 -74.00
CA ARG A 756 -7.22 56.20 -75.26
C ARG A 756 -5.99 55.97 -76.15
N GLU A 757 -5.10 56.96 -76.25
CA GLU A 757 -3.84 56.82 -76.99
C GLU A 757 -2.88 55.85 -76.28
N LEU A 758 -2.71 55.96 -74.96
CA LEU A 758 -1.88 55.04 -74.18
C LEU A 758 -2.34 53.58 -74.34
N GLN A 759 -3.64 53.33 -74.24
CA GLN A 759 -4.24 52.02 -74.46
C GLN A 759 -3.92 51.48 -75.85
N GLY A 760 -4.14 52.29 -76.90
CA GLY A 760 -3.83 51.92 -78.28
C GLY A 760 -2.34 51.62 -78.49
N MET A 761 -1.47 52.41 -77.85
CA MET A 761 -0.03 52.24 -77.94
C MET A 761 0.46 50.94 -77.30
N ILE A 762 -0.07 50.58 -76.12
CA ILE A 762 0.24 49.30 -75.45
C ILE A 762 -0.29 48.12 -76.25
N GLN A 763 -1.51 48.20 -76.79
CA GLN A 763 -2.08 47.15 -77.64
C GLN A 763 -1.26 46.94 -78.91
N ARG A 764 -0.80 48.03 -79.52
CA ARG A 764 0.11 48.02 -80.68
C ARG A 764 1.45 47.38 -80.33
N TYR A 765 2.07 47.78 -79.21
CA TYR A 765 3.33 47.20 -78.74
C TYR A 765 3.23 45.68 -78.53
N LEU A 766 2.16 45.21 -77.89
CA LEU A 766 1.94 43.77 -77.68
C LEU A 766 1.78 42.98 -78.99
N THR A 767 1.40 43.65 -80.09
CA THR A 767 1.14 43.02 -81.39
C THR A 767 2.32 43.14 -82.35
N MET A 768 2.99 44.29 -82.40
CA MET A 768 4.07 44.60 -83.34
C MET A 768 5.47 44.52 -82.71
N GLY A 769 5.57 44.50 -81.38
CA GLY A 769 6.84 44.43 -80.65
C GLY A 769 7.62 45.76 -80.56
N SER A 770 7.05 46.87 -81.04
CA SER A 770 7.68 48.20 -80.96
C SER A 770 6.69 49.30 -80.55
N PHE A 771 7.21 50.35 -79.93
CA PHE A 771 6.47 51.58 -79.64
C PHE A 771 6.59 52.54 -80.82
N LYS A 772 5.47 53.13 -81.25
CA LYS A 772 5.47 54.21 -82.25
C LYS A 772 4.66 55.38 -81.69
N PHE A 773 5.34 56.46 -81.34
CA PHE A 773 4.74 57.70 -80.84
C PHE A 773 4.24 58.56 -82.01
N LEU A 774 3.24 59.39 -81.78
CA LEU A 774 2.64 60.24 -82.82
C LEU A 774 3.45 61.51 -83.14
N SER A 775 4.43 61.88 -82.30
CA SER A 775 5.28 63.07 -82.52
C SER A 775 6.60 62.72 -83.20
N ASP A 776 7.03 63.52 -84.17
CA ASP A 776 8.32 63.39 -84.88
C ASP A 776 9.58 63.51 -83.98
N ASN A 777 9.42 63.87 -82.70
CA ASN A 777 10.51 64.07 -81.73
C ASN A 777 10.76 62.89 -80.77
N ALA A 778 10.11 61.75 -80.95
CA ALA A 778 10.33 60.57 -80.11
C ALA A 778 11.27 59.55 -80.80
N PRO A 779 12.33 59.06 -80.14
CA PRO A 779 13.25 58.10 -80.74
C PRO A 779 12.55 56.75 -80.97
N ASP A 780 12.57 56.28 -82.22
CA ASP A 780 12.15 54.92 -82.60
C ASP A 780 13.14 53.92 -81.96
N LEU A 781 12.65 53.05 -81.07
CA LEU A 781 13.46 52.01 -80.43
C LEU A 781 12.85 50.64 -80.72
N SER A 782 13.53 49.87 -81.57
CA SER A 782 13.33 48.44 -81.73
C SER A 782 14.12 47.66 -80.66
N GLU A 783 13.61 46.51 -80.24
CA GLU A 783 14.19 45.67 -79.16
C GLU A 783 15.44 44.85 -79.56
N GLU A 784 16.14 45.19 -80.64
CA GLU A 784 17.36 44.48 -81.02
C GLU A 784 18.61 45.23 -80.55
N GLY A 785 19.23 44.67 -79.50
CA GLY A 785 20.69 44.64 -79.32
C GLY A 785 21.45 45.97 -79.42
N GLY A 786 21.50 46.71 -78.31
CA GLY A 786 22.54 47.73 -78.11
C GLY A 786 23.90 47.09 -77.82
N ASP A 787 24.45 46.36 -78.79
CA ASP A 787 25.88 46.05 -78.87
C ASP A 787 26.49 47.03 -79.87
N ILE A 788 27.38 47.90 -79.39
CA ILE A 788 28.26 48.66 -80.29
C ILE A 788 29.15 47.62 -80.96
N HIS A 789 28.77 47.15 -82.15
CA HIS A 789 29.62 46.30 -82.98
C HIS A 789 30.91 47.06 -83.32
N PRO A 790 32.09 46.62 -82.85
CA PRO A 790 33.34 47.14 -83.36
C PRO A 790 33.43 46.74 -84.84
N GLN A 791 33.63 47.70 -85.74
CA GLN A 791 33.60 47.45 -87.19
C GLN A 791 34.70 46.48 -87.67
N ASN A 792 35.68 46.13 -86.82
CA ASN A 792 36.60 45.02 -87.04
C ASN A 792 37.16 44.45 -85.72
N LEU A 793 37.64 43.19 -85.79
CA LEU A 793 38.26 42.46 -84.67
C LEU A 793 39.42 43.24 -84.02
N ARG A 794 40.12 44.08 -84.81
CA ARG A 794 41.27 44.85 -84.34
C ARG A 794 40.86 45.96 -83.36
N GLN A 795 39.72 46.62 -83.60
CA GLN A 795 39.13 47.60 -82.68
C GLN A 795 38.56 46.92 -81.43
N ALA A 796 37.88 45.78 -81.57
CA ALA A 796 37.35 45.01 -80.45
C ALA A 796 38.44 44.62 -79.44
N VAL A 797 39.55 44.06 -79.94
CA VAL A 797 40.71 43.68 -79.11
C VAL A 797 41.36 44.92 -78.49
N SER A 798 41.47 46.03 -79.24
CA SER A 798 42.06 47.28 -78.76
C SER A 798 41.26 47.91 -77.60
N GLU A 799 39.93 47.92 -77.69
CA GLU A 799 39.08 48.46 -76.62
C GLU A 799 39.07 47.55 -75.38
N PHE A 800 39.07 46.24 -75.60
CA PHE A 800 39.15 45.26 -74.52
C PHE A 800 40.49 45.36 -73.77
N GLU A 801 41.62 45.43 -74.51
CA GLU A 801 42.94 45.67 -73.92
C GLU A 801 43.00 47.01 -73.17
N LYS A 802 42.43 48.09 -73.73
CA LYS A 802 42.37 49.41 -73.07
C LYS A 802 41.64 49.33 -71.73
N LYS A 803 40.48 48.66 -71.68
CA LYS A 803 39.71 48.45 -70.43
C LYS A 803 40.50 47.66 -69.38
N ILE A 804 41.16 46.56 -69.77
CA ILE A 804 41.96 45.74 -68.85
C ILE A 804 43.16 46.52 -68.29
N ILE A 805 43.85 47.29 -69.15
CA ILE A 805 44.98 48.11 -68.75
C ILE A 805 44.54 49.20 -67.76
N LEU A 806 43.46 49.93 -68.04
CA LEU A 806 42.93 50.97 -67.13
C LEU A 806 42.52 50.37 -65.79
N LYS A 807 41.77 49.26 -65.79
CA LYS A 807 41.35 48.59 -64.56
C LYS A 807 42.55 48.15 -63.71
N THR A 808 43.60 47.66 -64.35
CA THR A 808 44.81 47.19 -63.64
C THR A 808 45.68 48.35 -63.14
N LEU A 809 45.71 49.47 -63.86
CA LEU A 809 46.35 50.71 -63.41
C LEU A 809 45.65 51.29 -62.19
N HIS A 810 44.31 51.40 -62.21
CA HIS A 810 43.54 51.87 -61.05
C HIS A 810 43.75 50.97 -59.83
N LYS A 811 43.71 49.63 -60.01
CA LYS A 811 43.94 48.67 -58.92
C LYS A 811 45.33 48.78 -58.29
N ASN A 812 46.34 49.14 -59.09
CA ASN A 812 47.72 49.34 -58.64
C ASN A 812 48.06 50.82 -58.36
N ARG A 813 47.06 51.69 -58.15
CA ARG A 813 47.23 53.13 -57.86
C ARG A 813 48.18 53.82 -58.86
N TRP A 814 48.07 53.47 -60.14
CA TRP A 814 48.86 54.01 -61.25
C TRP A 814 50.38 53.74 -61.19
N HIS A 815 50.85 52.83 -60.32
CA HIS A 815 52.23 52.34 -60.38
C HIS A 815 52.47 51.47 -61.62
N LYS A 816 53.01 52.09 -62.68
CA LYS A 816 53.21 51.47 -64.01
C LYS A 816 54.03 50.18 -63.96
N GLY A 817 55.09 50.12 -63.14
CA GLY A 817 55.92 48.90 -62.98
C GLY A 817 55.14 47.72 -62.39
N LYS A 818 54.41 47.93 -61.29
CA LYS A 818 53.57 46.89 -60.67
C LYS A 818 52.39 46.48 -61.55
N ALA A 819 51.79 47.44 -62.26
CA ALA A 819 50.72 47.15 -63.21
C ALA A 819 51.22 46.29 -64.39
N ALA A 820 52.44 46.52 -64.88
CA ALA A 820 53.05 45.70 -65.93
C ALA A 820 53.30 44.26 -65.45
N SER A 821 53.87 44.08 -64.25
CA SER A 821 54.04 42.77 -63.64
C SER A 821 52.71 42.04 -63.42
N THR A 822 51.65 42.75 -63.00
CA THR A 822 50.30 42.18 -62.80
C THR A 822 49.68 41.72 -64.12
N LEU A 823 49.96 42.44 -65.21
CA LEU A 823 49.49 42.11 -66.55
C LEU A 823 50.35 41.06 -67.26
N GLY A 824 51.47 40.64 -66.66
CA GLY A 824 52.40 39.67 -67.25
C GLY A 824 53.14 40.20 -68.48
N ILE A 825 53.31 41.52 -68.62
CA ILE A 825 53.99 42.15 -69.75
C ILE A 825 55.17 43.02 -69.32
N ASP A 826 56.15 43.18 -70.21
CA ASP A 826 57.28 44.07 -69.97
C ASP A 826 56.82 45.54 -69.77
N PRO A 827 57.40 46.30 -68.81
CA PRO A 827 57.02 47.69 -68.56
C PRO A 827 57.09 48.62 -69.79
N LYS A 828 58.03 48.42 -70.72
CA LYS A 828 58.08 49.18 -71.98
C LYS A 828 56.89 48.86 -72.88
N THR A 829 56.43 47.61 -72.88
CA THR A 829 55.25 47.18 -73.66
C THR A 829 53.97 47.79 -73.11
N LEU A 830 53.82 47.85 -71.78
CA LEU A 830 52.70 48.55 -71.14
C LEU A 830 52.72 50.04 -71.51
N TYR A 831 53.88 50.70 -71.42
CA TYR A 831 54.02 52.11 -71.75
C TYR A 831 53.62 52.40 -73.21
N ARG A 832 54.06 51.56 -74.16
CA ARG A 832 53.70 51.67 -75.58
C ARG A 832 52.19 51.49 -75.81
N LYS A 833 51.54 50.53 -75.12
CA LYS A 833 50.08 50.32 -75.22
C LYS A 833 49.30 51.47 -74.58
N MET A 834 49.75 52.00 -73.43
CA MET A 834 49.14 53.17 -72.79
C MET A 834 49.17 54.41 -73.70
N LYS A 835 50.31 54.67 -74.35
CA LYS A 835 50.44 55.78 -75.32
C LYS A 835 49.56 55.56 -76.55
N ARG A 836 49.55 54.34 -77.11
CA ARG A 836 48.71 53.98 -78.27
C ARG A 836 47.22 54.16 -77.99
N TYR A 837 46.78 53.90 -76.75
CA TYR A 837 45.37 54.00 -76.36
C TYR A 837 44.98 55.35 -75.75
N GLY A 838 45.90 56.33 -75.73
CA GLY A 838 45.66 57.68 -75.21
C GLY A 838 45.38 57.72 -73.71
N ILE A 839 45.89 56.76 -72.93
CA ILE A 839 45.74 56.72 -71.47
C ILE A 839 46.71 57.71 -70.79
N PHE A 840 47.77 58.10 -71.49
CA PHE A 840 48.80 59.02 -71.05
C PHE A 840 49.43 59.67 -72.29
N SER A 841 49.67 60.99 -72.27
CA SER A 841 50.30 61.75 -73.37
C SER A 841 51.81 61.54 -73.43
#